data_AF-A0A4W4ELC3-F1
#
_entry.id   AF-A0A4W4ELC3-F1
#
_cell.length_a   1.000
_cell.length_b   1.000
_cell.length_c   1.000
_cell.angle_alpha   90.00
_cell.angle_beta   90.00
_cell.angle_gamma   90.00
#
_symmetry.space_group_name_H-M   'P 1'
#
loop_
_entity.id
_entity.type
_entity.pdbx_description
1 polymer ?
#
loop_
_entity_poly.entity_id
_entity_poly.type
_entity_poly.pdbx_seq_one_letter_code
_entity_poly.pdbx_strand_id
1 'polypeptide(L)'
;MAPRKRARPAFGFLCCFGSSEPPEINLKDSVPLQLLEFSAPMPPEEELHARFSELVDELDLTDKNREAMFALPAEKKWQIYCSKKKDPNKLATSWPDYYIDRINSMAALDGLTCLLNFLKSMDYETSESRIHTSIIGCIKALMNNSQGRAHVLAHPQSINTISQSLRQDNIKTKVAVLEILGAVCLVPDGHKKVLQAMVHYQKYAVERTRFQSLLNELDRSTGRYRDEVNLKTAIMSFINAVLNAGAGEDNLEFRLHLRYEFLMLGIQPVIDKLRGHENATLDRHLDFFEMVRNEDDSELAKRFDVMHVDTKSASQMFELIKKKLSHTDAYPHLLSILQHCLQMPYKRGAGSIQQWQLLDRILQQIILQDDKGEDPDVSPLDNFNVKNIIRMLVNENEVKQWRDQAERFRKEHAELMARLERKERECDTKTQEKEEMMKTLNKMKDKLQREGVELRSAREQVLDLSSRISDISVNALCVLFPAPPPGGPMAPPPPPMMGGFPPPPPPLPFSSPPPPPPPPPPPGGPPPPPGAPPIFSGAPPPPGPASFSSSGTSFRTKSIPQPSHPLKSFNWAKLGENKINSTIWHDIDDLKAFKVLDLKDIEKMFSAYQRQQKETGSMDDLYLSSRKVKELSVIDGRRAQNCVILLSKLKMSNEEIKRAILEMDEQEELAKDMLEQLLKFIPEKSDIDLLEEHKHELERMARADRFLFEMSRIDHYQHRLQSLFFKKKFAERLAEAKPKVEAILCASREVIRSKRLTQILEVVLAFGNFLNKGQRGNAYGFKVSSLNKIADTKSSIDRNITMLHYLIMIFEKNYPDILNIQQDLLSVPDAAKVNLAELEKEVYSIKGGLKALEAELQYQQSHTRDRGDKFVPVVSDFITVASFSFSELEDLLSEAKDKFAKSLKHFGEEEGRMQPDEFFGIFDTFLQSFSEARQDLENMQRRKEEEERRARMEAMLKEQRERERRAKKNAGGSAAEEVGEFDDLVSALRSGEVFDKDLSKLKRNRKRSVNQLVEGSGRERPITKVNY
;
A
#
# COMPACT_ATOMS: atom_id res chain seq x y z
N MET A 1 82.07 39.56 7.79
CA MET A 1 82.59 40.20 6.55
C MET A 1 81.57 40.01 5.42
N ALA A 2 81.63 40.80 4.34
CA ALA A 2 80.85 40.62 3.11
C ALA A 2 81.81 40.53 1.90
N PRO A 3 81.40 39.95 0.74
CA PRO A 3 80.73 40.71 -0.34
C PRO A 3 79.35 40.08 -0.73
N ARG A 4 78.34 40.74 -1.32
CA ARG A 4 78.21 41.70 -2.47
C ARG A 4 78.32 41.01 -3.86
N LYS A 5 77.53 41.34 -4.91
CA LYS A 5 76.82 42.62 -5.21
C LYS A 5 75.76 42.49 -6.36
N ARG A 6 74.59 43.18 -6.23
CA ARG A 6 73.73 43.80 -7.28
C ARG A 6 73.03 42.90 -8.34
N ALA A 7 71.86 43.24 -8.93
CA ALA A 7 70.88 44.35 -8.82
C ALA A 7 69.51 43.87 -9.42
N ARG A 8 68.36 44.58 -9.46
CA ARG A 8 67.90 45.97 -9.14
C ARG A 8 66.58 45.90 -8.28
N PRO A 9 65.93 47.02 -7.88
CA PRO A 9 64.98 47.02 -6.74
C PRO A 9 63.52 47.41 -7.02
N ALA A 10 62.70 47.38 -5.95
CA ALA A 10 61.29 47.77 -5.87
C ALA A 10 61.05 48.91 -4.84
N PHE A 11 59.82 49.44 -4.77
CA PHE A 11 59.17 50.20 -3.67
C PHE A 11 57.64 50.20 -3.91
N GLY A 12 56.72 50.19 -2.94
CA GLY A 12 56.84 49.89 -1.49
C GLY A 12 55.70 50.49 -0.62
N PHE A 13 55.21 49.74 0.38
CA PHE A 13 54.35 50.16 1.53
C PHE A 13 52.88 50.59 1.26
N LEU A 14 51.94 50.59 2.22
CA LEU A 14 51.58 49.60 3.29
C LEU A 14 50.16 49.93 3.84
N CYS A 15 49.65 49.14 4.81
CA CYS A 15 48.26 49.11 5.28
C CYS A 15 47.84 50.21 6.28
N CYS A 16 46.55 50.59 6.23
CA CYS A 16 45.75 51.08 7.37
C CYS A 16 44.36 50.40 7.36
N PHE A 17 43.66 50.37 8.50
CA PHE A 17 42.34 49.74 8.67
C PHE A 17 41.19 50.76 8.74
N GLY A 18 40.04 50.41 8.14
CA GLY A 18 38.71 50.53 8.74
C GLY A 18 38.02 51.91 8.86
N SER A 19 36.93 52.07 8.11
CA SER A 19 35.73 52.81 8.54
C SER A 19 34.49 52.34 7.74
N SER A 20 33.29 52.76 8.13
CA SER A 20 32.03 52.37 7.49
C SER A 20 31.23 53.59 7.03
N GLU A 21 31.31 53.93 5.75
CA GLU A 21 30.48 54.93 5.06
C GLU A 21 30.52 54.69 3.52
N PRO A 22 29.60 55.26 2.72
CA PRO A 22 29.49 54.97 1.29
C PRO A 22 30.55 55.73 0.45
N PRO A 23 30.87 55.26 -0.77
CA PRO A 23 31.84 55.92 -1.64
C PRO A 23 31.23 57.17 -2.29
N GLU A 24 31.59 58.36 -1.81
CA GLU A 24 31.45 59.59 -2.59
C GLU A 24 32.37 59.56 -3.82
N ILE A 25 31.85 60.00 -4.96
CA ILE A 25 32.66 60.29 -6.16
C ILE A 25 33.19 61.70 -6.01
N ASN A 26 34.51 61.88 -6.02
CA ASN A 26 35.11 63.22 -6.01
C ASN A 26 36.22 63.33 -7.07
N LEU A 27 36.10 64.34 -7.94
CA LEU A 27 37.04 64.57 -9.03
C LEU A 27 38.33 65.21 -8.51
N LYS A 28 39.46 64.86 -9.12
CA LYS A 28 40.66 65.70 -9.15
C LYS A 28 41.07 65.91 -10.60
N ASP A 29 40.90 67.13 -11.10
CA ASP A 29 42.02 68.08 -11.03
C ASP A 29 41.49 69.52 -11.00
N SER A 30 42.27 70.41 -10.36
CA SER A 30 41.84 71.77 -10.03
C SER A 30 42.32 72.79 -11.06
N VAL A 31 41.37 73.30 -11.85
CA VAL A 31 41.48 74.53 -12.65
C VAL A 31 40.46 75.52 -12.07
N PRO A 32 40.77 76.81 -11.87
CA PRO A 32 40.03 77.66 -10.93
C PRO A 32 38.57 77.89 -11.30
N LEU A 33 37.74 78.12 -10.27
CA LEU A 33 36.34 78.49 -10.38
C LEU A 33 36.18 79.80 -11.17
N GLN A 34 35.92 79.68 -12.47
CA GLN A 34 35.41 80.79 -13.27
C GLN A 34 33.90 80.91 -13.03
N LEU A 35 33.46 82.07 -12.56
CA LEU A 35 32.06 82.38 -12.32
C LEU A 35 31.31 82.40 -13.68
N LEU A 36 30.67 81.28 -14.02
CA LEU A 36 29.86 81.15 -15.24
C LEU A 36 28.46 81.73 -15.00
N GLU A 37 28.39 83.05 -14.93
CA GLU A 37 27.14 83.76 -15.20
C GLU A 37 26.71 83.47 -16.65
N PHE A 38 25.53 82.88 -16.81
CA PHE A 38 24.85 82.78 -18.10
C PHE A 38 23.39 83.24 -17.95
N SER A 39 23.23 84.53 -17.70
CA SER A 39 21.98 85.22 -18.01
C SER A 39 21.88 85.38 -19.53
N ALA A 40 20.96 84.63 -20.15
CA ALA A 40 20.41 85.07 -21.42
C ALA A 40 19.67 86.39 -21.15
N PRO A 41 20.06 87.52 -21.78
CA PRO A 41 19.49 88.82 -21.45
C PRO A 41 17.98 88.78 -21.68
N MET A 42 17.23 89.29 -20.70
CA MET A 42 15.77 89.30 -20.76
C MET A 42 15.33 90.16 -21.95
N PRO A 43 14.49 89.63 -22.87
CA PRO A 43 14.00 90.41 -24.00
C PRO A 43 13.11 91.57 -23.51
N PRO A 44 12.87 92.60 -24.36
CA PRO A 44 11.98 93.71 -24.02
C PRO A 44 10.63 93.23 -23.49
N GLU A 45 10.04 93.97 -22.54
CA GLU A 45 8.91 93.46 -21.75
C GLU A 45 7.68 93.08 -22.59
N GLU A 46 7.44 93.75 -23.72
CA GLU A 46 6.41 93.39 -24.70
C GLU A 46 6.68 92.03 -25.37
N GLU A 47 7.93 91.77 -25.79
CA GLU A 47 8.33 90.51 -26.41
C GLU A 47 8.33 89.37 -25.38
N LEU A 48 8.76 89.66 -24.15
CA LEU A 48 8.63 88.75 -23.02
C LEU A 48 7.17 88.41 -22.74
N HIS A 49 6.28 89.40 -22.75
CA HIS A 49 4.85 89.19 -22.51
C HIS A 49 4.21 88.35 -23.62
N ALA A 50 4.53 88.60 -24.89
CA ALA A 50 4.04 87.80 -26.01
C ALA A 50 4.51 86.33 -25.89
N ARG A 51 5.82 86.12 -25.68
CA ARG A 51 6.44 84.80 -25.46
C ARG A 51 5.84 84.08 -24.25
N PHE A 52 5.56 84.78 -23.15
CA PHE A 52 4.95 84.21 -21.96
C PHE A 52 3.43 83.96 -22.10
N SER A 53 2.74 84.69 -22.98
CA SER A 53 1.31 84.46 -23.25
C SER A 53 1.10 83.13 -23.98
N GLU A 54 1.87 82.89 -25.04
CA GLU A 54 1.93 81.60 -25.73
C GLU A 54 2.19 80.44 -24.75
N LEU A 55 3.11 80.66 -23.80
CA LEU A 55 3.48 79.68 -22.77
C LEU A 55 2.35 79.32 -21.79
N VAL A 56 1.52 80.30 -21.43
CA VAL A 56 0.42 80.18 -20.47
C VAL A 56 -0.83 79.60 -21.13
N ASP A 57 -1.05 79.93 -22.40
CA ASP A 57 -2.18 79.41 -23.18
C ASP A 57 -1.93 77.93 -23.58
N GLU A 58 -0.67 77.51 -23.73
CA GLU A 58 -0.26 76.09 -23.79
C GLU A 58 -0.52 75.28 -22.49
N LEU A 59 -0.88 75.91 -21.36
CA LEU A 59 -1.03 75.25 -20.06
C LEU A 59 -2.50 75.06 -19.61
N ASP A 60 -3.46 75.45 -20.44
CA ASP A 60 -4.91 75.24 -20.26
C ASP A 60 -5.43 75.60 -18.85
N LEU A 61 -4.94 76.72 -18.32
CA LEU A 61 -5.18 77.18 -16.95
C LEU A 61 -6.52 77.92 -16.82
N THR A 62 -7.24 77.67 -15.72
CA THR A 62 -8.44 78.44 -15.36
C THR A 62 -8.13 79.93 -15.21
N ASP A 63 -9.08 80.80 -15.57
CA ASP A 63 -8.89 82.27 -15.70
C ASP A 63 -8.20 82.89 -14.48
N LYS A 64 -8.58 82.46 -13.28
CA LYS A 64 -8.06 82.98 -12.01
C LYS A 64 -6.60 82.60 -11.75
N ASN A 65 -6.13 81.48 -12.31
CA ASN A 65 -4.73 81.08 -12.30
C ASN A 65 -3.96 81.73 -13.45
N ARG A 66 -4.61 81.96 -14.60
CA ARG A 66 -4.08 82.72 -15.74
C ARG A 66 -3.75 84.16 -15.33
N GLU A 67 -4.67 84.86 -14.65
CA GLU A 67 -4.41 86.17 -14.03
C GLU A 67 -3.20 86.13 -13.08
N ALA A 68 -3.12 85.14 -12.20
CA ALA A 68 -2.02 85.02 -11.23
C ALA A 68 -0.65 84.81 -11.91
N MET A 69 -0.60 84.11 -13.04
CA MET A 69 0.61 83.94 -13.86
C MET A 69 1.01 85.25 -14.57
N PHE A 70 0.05 86.00 -15.12
CA PHE A 70 0.33 87.31 -15.71
C PHE A 70 0.65 88.40 -14.67
N ALA A 71 0.27 88.23 -13.41
CA ALA A 71 0.68 89.11 -12.30
C ALA A 71 2.14 88.93 -11.83
N LEU A 72 2.89 87.96 -12.37
CA LEU A 72 4.29 87.73 -11.99
C LEU A 72 5.25 88.83 -12.52
N PRO A 73 6.33 89.17 -11.78
CA PRO A 73 7.42 90.02 -12.29
C PRO A 73 8.08 89.46 -13.55
N ALA A 74 8.62 90.35 -14.39
CA ALA A 74 9.27 90.02 -15.65
C ALA A 74 10.37 88.94 -15.49
N GLU A 75 11.23 89.07 -14.48
CA GLU A 75 12.32 88.12 -14.21
C GLU A 75 11.80 86.71 -13.92
N LYS A 76 10.66 86.59 -13.22
CA LYS A 76 10.01 85.29 -12.96
C LYS A 76 9.36 84.72 -14.22
N LYS A 77 8.69 85.56 -15.02
CA LYS A 77 8.14 85.15 -16.33
C LYS A 77 9.25 84.63 -17.25
N TRP A 78 10.39 85.33 -17.30
CA TRP A 78 11.55 84.93 -18.11
C TRP A 78 12.21 83.64 -17.60
N GLN A 79 12.35 83.47 -16.28
CA GLN A 79 12.82 82.21 -15.69
C GLN A 79 11.91 81.03 -16.04
N ILE A 80 10.59 81.18 -15.92
CA ILE A 80 9.62 80.12 -16.23
C ILE A 80 9.64 79.79 -17.74
N TYR A 81 9.68 80.81 -18.61
CA TYR A 81 9.80 80.63 -20.07
C TYR A 81 11.10 79.90 -20.46
N CYS A 82 12.24 80.34 -19.92
CA CYS A 82 13.54 79.69 -20.11
C CYS A 82 13.61 78.27 -19.52
N SER A 83 12.74 77.93 -18.58
CA SER A 83 12.64 76.58 -18.01
C SER A 83 11.89 75.61 -18.94
N LYS A 84 10.82 76.07 -19.61
CA LYS A 84 10.02 75.23 -20.53
C LYS A 84 10.66 75.10 -21.92
N LYS A 85 11.12 76.19 -22.55
CA LYS A 85 11.71 76.16 -23.92
C LYS A 85 13.23 75.96 -23.94
N LYS A 86 13.72 74.93 -23.22
CA LYS A 86 15.13 74.51 -23.29
C LYS A 86 15.41 73.66 -24.55
N ASP A 87 16.64 73.79 -25.04
CA ASP A 87 17.11 73.26 -26.33
C ASP A 87 17.00 71.71 -26.42
N PRO A 88 16.25 71.12 -27.40
CA PRO A 88 15.90 69.69 -27.40
C PRO A 88 17.07 68.70 -27.38
N ASN A 89 18.25 69.11 -27.85
CA ASN A 89 19.36 68.20 -28.12
C ASN A 89 20.42 68.07 -27.00
N LYS A 90 20.26 68.73 -25.84
CA LYS A 90 21.33 68.78 -24.80
C LYS A 90 20.93 68.58 -23.34
N LEU A 91 19.78 67.95 -23.01
CA LEU A 91 19.63 67.27 -21.71
C LEU A 91 18.58 66.13 -21.66
N ALA A 92 18.43 65.36 -22.75
CA ALA A 92 17.45 64.27 -22.79
C ALA A 92 17.64 63.22 -21.66
N THR A 93 18.89 62.93 -21.29
CA THR A 93 19.25 61.89 -20.30
C THR A 93 18.94 62.22 -18.84
N SER A 94 18.28 63.34 -18.51
CA SER A 94 17.94 63.71 -17.13
C SER A 94 16.46 63.62 -16.74
N TRP A 95 15.56 63.27 -17.67
CA TRP A 95 14.11 63.29 -17.43
C TRP A 95 13.51 61.87 -17.47
N PRO A 96 12.68 61.46 -16.48
CA PRO A 96 12.03 60.15 -16.49
C PRO A 96 11.24 59.91 -17.78
N ASP A 97 10.52 60.91 -18.27
CA ASP A 97 9.66 60.83 -19.45
C ASP A 97 10.43 60.50 -20.73
N TYR A 98 11.67 60.97 -20.88
CA TYR A 98 12.51 60.59 -22.02
C TYR A 98 12.91 59.12 -21.97
N TYR A 99 13.16 58.56 -20.78
CA TYR A 99 13.43 57.13 -20.65
C TYR A 99 12.16 56.30 -20.85
N ILE A 100 11.00 56.77 -20.38
CA ILE A 100 9.70 56.14 -20.61
C ILE A 100 9.36 56.14 -22.11
N ASP A 101 9.53 57.27 -22.80
CA ASP A 101 9.29 57.39 -24.25
C ASP A 101 10.31 56.57 -25.06
N ARG A 102 11.59 56.51 -24.64
CA ARG A 102 12.57 55.58 -25.22
C ARG A 102 12.19 54.11 -25.03
N ILE A 103 11.62 53.74 -23.88
CA ILE A 103 11.13 52.38 -23.60
C ILE A 103 9.90 52.07 -24.45
N ASN A 104 8.95 52.99 -24.56
CA ASN A 104 7.77 52.88 -25.43
C ASN A 104 8.17 52.75 -26.91
N SER A 105 9.10 53.60 -27.37
CA SER A 105 9.67 53.56 -28.72
C SER A 105 10.42 52.25 -28.98
N MET A 106 11.19 51.74 -28.01
CA MET A 106 11.85 50.42 -28.10
C MET A 106 10.83 49.27 -28.19
N ALA A 107 9.71 49.35 -27.46
CA ALA A 107 8.63 48.37 -27.52
C ALA A 107 7.91 48.39 -28.88
N ALA A 108 7.71 49.59 -29.45
CA ALA A 108 7.08 49.80 -30.76
C ALA A 108 7.98 49.45 -31.97
N LEU A 109 9.30 49.36 -31.78
CA LEU A 109 10.31 49.13 -32.83
C LEU A 109 11.00 47.75 -32.71
N ASP A 110 10.27 46.71 -32.32
CA ASP A 110 10.76 45.31 -32.20
C ASP A 110 11.97 45.13 -31.27
N GLY A 111 12.28 46.10 -30.39
CA GLY A 111 13.44 46.06 -29.51
C GLY A 111 13.39 44.92 -28.50
N LEU A 112 12.19 44.53 -28.05
CA LEU A 112 11.99 43.30 -27.28
C LEU A 112 12.44 42.06 -28.06
N THR A 113 12.03 41.94 -29.33
CA THR A 113 12.39 40.85 -30.23
C THR A 113 13.92 40.79 -30.43
N CYS A 114 14.58 41.94 -30.51
CA CYS A 114 16.04 42.04 -30.54
C CYS A 114 16.70 41.50 -29.25
N LEU A 115 16.25 41.94 -28.06
CA LEU A 115 16.77 41.46 -26.77
C LEU A 115 16.57 39.95 -26.59
N LEU A 116 15.40 39.43 -26.97
CA LEU A 116 15.08 38.00 -26.89
C LEU A 116 15.88 37.16 -27.89
N ASN A 117 16.17 37.67 -29.08
CA ASN A 117 17.03 36.97 -30.04
C ASN A 117 18.48 36.96 -29.59
N PHE A 118 18.99 38.08 -29.03
CA PHE A 118 20.35 38.11 -28.48
C PHE A 118 20.51 37.15 -27.29
N LEU A 119 19.53 37.05 -26.39
CA LEU A 119 19.50 36.04 -25.31
C LEU A 119 19.63 34.59 -25.82
N LYS A 120 19.07 34.28 -26.99
CA LYS A 120 19.17 32.94 -27.61
C LYS A 120 20.50 32.71 -28.34
N SER A 121 21.22 33.78 -28.72
CA SER A 121 22.43 33.72 -29.54
C SER A 121 23.71 34.13 -28.80
N MET A 122 23.68 34.25 -27.47
CA MET A 122 24.88 34.45 -26.67
C MET A 122 25.82 33.26 -26.79
N ASP A 123 27.13 33.53 -26.82
CA ASP A 123 28.15 32.54 -26.51
C ASP A 123 28.28 32.36 -24.98
N TYR A 124 29.03 31.33 -24.58
CA TYR A 124 29.18 30.96 -23.16
C TYR A 124 29.86 32.06 -22.32
N GLU A 125 30.81 32.80 -22.91
CA GLU A 125 31.47 33.90 -22.19
C GLU A 125 30.52 35.07 -21.97
N THR A 126 29.69 35.43 -22.96
CA THR A 126 28.66 36.47 -22.79
C THR A 126 27.55 36.03 -21.84
N SER A 127 27.14 34.76 -21.89
CA SER A 127 26.00 34.25 -21.10
C SER A 127 26.29 34.15 -19.60
N GLU A 128 27.54 33.92 -19.20
CA GLU A 128 27.97 34.02 -17.78
C GLU A 128 28.33 35.45 -17.35
N SER A 129 28.59 36.35 -18.31
CA SER A 129 28.99 37.73 -18.02
C SER A 129 27.88 38.58 -17.37
N ARG A 130 28.25 39.80 -16.96
CA ARG A 130 27.29 40.82 -16.50
C ARG A 130 26.33 41.29 -17.61
N ILE A 131 26.69 41.12 -18.89
CA ILE A 131 25.87 41.58 -20.04
C ILE A 131 24.53 40.85 -20.04
N HIS A 132 24.52 39.54 -19.77
CA HIS A 132 23.30 38.76 -19.63
C HIS A 132 22.42 39.26 -18.47
N THR A 133 23.02 39.51 -17.31
CA THR A 133 22.30 40.09 -16.15
C THR A 133 21.71 41.46 -16.49
N SER A 134 22.44 42.31 -17.22
CA SER A 134 21.95 43.62 -17.68
C SER A 134 20.77 43.50 -18.64
N ILE A 135 20.74 42.53 -19.55
CA ILE A 135 19.66 42.33 -20.51
C ILE A 135 18.38 41.82 -19.83
N ILE A 136 18.51 40.90 -18.87
CA ILE A 136 17.37 40.53 -18.00
C ILE A 136 16.90 41.75 -17.20
N GLY A 137 17.81 42.63 -16.77
CA GLY A 137 17.48 43.94 -16.19
C GLY A 137 16.70 44.87 -17.15
N CYS A 138 17.08 44.94 -18.43
CA CYS A 138 16.35 45.70 -19.45
C CYS A 138 14.93 45.15 -19.66
N ILE A 139 14.76 43.83 -19.65
CA ILE A 139 13.43 43.19 -19.71
C ILE A 139 12.62 43.49 -18.45
N LYS A 140 13.23 43.41 -17.24
CA LYS A 140 12.57 43.78 -15.99
C LYS A 140 12.10 45.25 -15.99
N ALA A 141 12.94 46.17 -16.48
CA ALA A 141 12.59 47.58 -16.63
C ALA A 141 11.46 47.81 -17.64
N LEU A 142 11.48 47.12 -18.78
CA LEU A 142 10.39 47.14 -19.76
C LEU A 142 9.05 46.66 -19.17
N MET A 143 9.08 45.66 -18.29
CA MET A 143 7.88 45.16 -17.59
C MET A 143 7.38 46.09 -16.48
N ASN A 144 8.18 47.06 -16.04
CA ASN A 144 7.76 48.12 -15.12
C ASN A 144 7.01 49.27 -15.81
N ASN A 145 6.90 49.23 -17.15
CA ASN A 145 5.99 50.04 -17.94
C ASN A 145 4.78 49.18 -18.35
N SER A 146 3.56 49.74 -18.32
CA SER A 146 2.32 49.00 -18.58
C SER A 146 2.21 48.49 -20.03
N GLN A 147 2.65 49.28 -21.02
CA GLN A 147 2.72 48.87 -22.42
C GLN A 147 3.82 47.82 -22.63
N GLY A 148 5.01 48.06 -22.08
CA GLY A 148 6.12 47.10 -22.15
C GLY A 148 5.77 45.74 -21.53
N ARG A 149 5.05 45.73 -20.40
CA ARG A 149 4.47 44.54 -19.77
C ARG A 149 3.48 43.83 -20.68
N ALA A 150 2.59 44.56 -21.35
CA ALA A 150 1.64 43.99 -22.32
C ALA A 150 2.37 43.37 -23.53
N HIS A 151 3.33 44.07 -24.13
CA HIS A 151 4.16 43.55 -25.22
C HIS A 151 4.95 42.29 -24.81
N VAL A 152 5.55 42.27 -23.62
CA VAL A 152 6.23 41.07 -23.09
C VAL A 152 5.25 39.91 -22.92
N LEU A 153 4.07 40.12 -22.36
CA LEU A 153 3.09 39.04 -22.15
C LEU A 153 2.36 38.60 -23.44
N ALA A 154 2.34 39.42 -24.48
CA ALA A 154 1.79 39.08 -25.79
C ALA A 154 2.78 38.31 -26.68
N HIS A 155 4.08 38.57 -26.57
CA HIS A 155 5.09 37.94 -27.43
C HIS A 155 5.24 36.42 -27.14
N PRO A 156 4.94 35.51 -28.10
CA PRO A 156 4.76 34.07 -27.81
C PRO A 156 5.96 33.31 -27.24
N GLN A 157 7.18 33.85 -27.34
CA GLN A 157 8.40 33.21 -26.83
C GLN A 157 9.13 34.01 -25.74
N SER A 158 8.55 35.10 -25.22
CA SER A 158 9.24 35.96 -24.23
C SER A 158 9.56 35.20 -22.94
N ILE A 159 8.54 34.72 -22.23
CA ILE A 159 8.65 34.00 -20.96
C ILE A 159 9.46 32.70 -21.15
N ASN A 160 9.26 32.02 -22.29
CA ASN A 160 10.02 30.82 -22.69
C ASN A 160 11.51 31.07 -22.91
N THR A 161 11.92 32.30 -23.29
CA THR A 161 13.34 32.69 -23.45
C THR A 161 13.90 33.16 -22.11
N ILE A 162 13.12 33.90 -21.33
CA ILE A 162 13.48 34.36 -19.98
C ILE A 162 13.74 33.16 -19.05
N SER A 163 12.96 32.07 -19.15
CA SER A 163 13.21 30.85 -18.35
C SER A 163 14.49 30.11 -18.76
N GLN A 164 14.93 30.17 -20.02
CA GLN A 164 16.19 29.55 -20.47
C GLN A 164 17.42 30.13 -19.75
N SER A 165 17.36 31.38 -19.31
CA SER A 165 18.41 32.06 -18.53
C SER A 165 18.63 31.48 -17.13
N LEU A 166 17.73 30.62 -16.61
CA LEU A 166 17.96 29.87 -15.36
C LEU A 166 19.14 28.89 -15.45
N ARG A 167 19.54 28.48 -16.66
CA ARG A 167 20.57 27.45 -16.88
C ARG A 167 22.02 27.89 -16.63
N GLN A 168 22.29 29.21 -16.59
CA GLN A 168 23.65 29.75 -16.40
C GLN A 168 24.14 29.54 -14.95
N ASP A 169 25.42 29.73 -14.63
CA ASP A 169 25.95 29.73 -13.24
C ASP A 169 25.86 31.12 -12.58
N ASN A 170 25.61 32.20 -13.33
CA ASN A 170 25.47 33.55 -12.79
C ASN A 170 24.21 33.75 -11.91
N ILE A 171 24.42 33.69 -10.59
CA ILE A 171 23.41 33.84 -9.52
C ILE A 171 22.54 35.10 -9.69
N LYS A 172 23.12 36.24 -10.11
CA LYS A 172 22.36 37.50 -10.24
C LYS A 172 21.38 37.44 -11.41
N THR A 173 21.76 36.75 -12.49
CA THR A 173 20.85 36.47 -13.60
C THR A 173 19.69 35.59 -13.12
N LYS A 174 19.94 34.52 -12.35
CA LYS A 174 18.87 33.66 -11.81
C LYS A 174 17.90 34.39 -10.90
N VAL A 175 18.40 35.18 -9.94
CA VAL A 175 17.55 35.96 -9.03
C VAL A 175 16.64 36.90 -9.83
N ALA A 176 17.17 37.63 -10.82
CA ALA A 176 16.38 38.51 -11.67
C ALA A 176 15.35 37.77 -12.54
N VAL A 177 15.69 36.58 -13.05
CA VAL A 177 14.73 35.72 -13.79
C VAL A 177 13.62 35.21 -12.88
N LEU A 178 13.94 34.71 -11.68
CA LEU A 178 12.96 34.21 -10.71
C LEU A 178 12.04 35.32 -10.19
N GLU A 179 12.56 36.54 -10.01
CA GLU A 179 11.75 37.73 -9.73
C GLU A 179 10.75 38.03 -10.84
N ILE A 180 11.19 38.04 -12.11
CA ILE A 180 10.30 38.25 -13.26
C ILE A 180 9.23 37.15 -13.33
N LEU A 181 9.63 35.88 -13.30
CA LEU A 181 8.69 34.76 -13.42
C LEU A 181 7.71 34.70 -12.24
N GLY A 182 8.18 35.00 -11.02
CA GLY A 182 7.35 35.06 -9.82
C GLY A 182 6.32 36.20 -9.87
N ALA A 183 6.73 37.39 -10.29
CA ALA A 183 5.81 38.52 -10.44
C ALA A 183 4.83 38.31 -11.61
N VAL A 184 5.23 37.63 -12.69
CA VAL A 184 4.33 37.24 -13.78
C VAL A 184 3.23 36.26 -13.31
N CYS A 185 3.49 35.39 -12.34
CA CYS A 185 2.44 34.55 -11.74
C CYS A 185 1.29 35.37 -11.11
N LEU A 186 1.56 36.61 -10.66
CA LEU A 186 0.58 37.51 -10.04
C LEU A 186 -0.20 38.37 -11.06
N VAL A 187 0.10 38.26 -12.36
CA VAL A 187 -0.52 39.05 -13.43
C VAL A 187 -1.50 38.17 -14.22
N PRO A 188 -2.68 38.69 -14.66
CA PRO A 188 -3.62 37.95 -15.50
C PRO A 188 -2.97 37.25 -16.70
N ASP A 189 -3.39 36.01 -16.96
CA ASP A 189 -2.80 35.04 -17.91
C ASP A 189 -1.30 34.71 -17.74
N GLY A 190 -0.59 35.37 -16.83
CA GLY A 190 0.84 35.20 -16.61
C GLY A 190 1.20 33.86 -15.96
N HIS A 191 0.43 33.41 -14.98
CA HIS A 191 0.63 32.12 -14.29
C HIS A 191 0.65 30.92 -15.25
N LYS A 192 -0.34 30.79 -16.15
CA LYS A 192 -0.39 29.72 -17.17
C LYS A 192 0.80 29.81 -18.13
N LYS A 193 1.23 31.03 -18.50
CA LYS A 193 2.43 31.25 -19.34
C LYS A 193 3.74 30.89 -18.63
N VAL A 194 3.83 31.05 -17.31
CA VAL A 194 4.99 30.60 -16.51
C VAL A 194 5.03 29.07 -16.44
N LEU A 195 3.91 28.39 -16.21
CA LEU A 195 3.86 26.92 -16.25
C LEU A 195 4.22 26.38 -17.65
N GLN A 196 3.76 27.03 -18.72
CA GLN A 196 4.19 26.73 -20.11
C GLN A 196 5.70 26.92 -20.27
N ALA A 197 6.26 28.02 -19.77
CA ALA A 197 7.68 28.33 -19.84
C ALA A 197 8.56 27.39 -19.01
N MET A 198 8.05 26.78 -17.95
CA MET A 198 8.74 25.74 -17.18
C MET A 198 8.67 24.36 -17.87
N VAL A 199 7.55 24.01 -18.52
CA VAL A 199 7.48 22.82 -19.41
C VAL A 199 8.40 22.98 -20.64
N HIS A 200 8.53 24.20 -21.17
CA HIS A 200 9.52 24.53 -22.20
C HIS A 200 10.96 24.42 -21.67
N TYR A 201 11.23 25.00 -20.50
CA TYR A 201 12.52 24.91 -19.83
C TYR A 201 12.94 23.47 -19.57
N GLN A 202 12.02 22.60 -19.13
CA GLN A 202 12.27 21.17 -18.96
C GLN A 202 12.88 20.52 -20.21
N LYS A 203 12.28 20.79 -21.38
CA LYS A 203 12.76 20.25 -22.68
C LYS A 203 14.13 20.83 -23.06
N TYR A 204 14.38 22.10 -22.75
CA TYR A 204 15.63 22.82 -23.06
C TYR A 204 16.81 22.45 -22.15
N ALA A 205 16.55 22.24 -20.86
CA ALA A 205 17.54 21.81 -19.86
C ALA A 205 17.71 20.28 -19.80
N VAL A 206 16.87 19.52 -20.51
CA VAL A 206 16.82 18.05 -20.54
C VAL A 206 16.52 17.45 -19.15
N GLU A 207 15.59 18.09 -18.43
CA GLU A 207 15.20 17.71 -17.07
C GLU A 207 14.10 16.65 -17.04
N ARG A 208 14.11 15.79 -16.02
CA ARG A 208 13.12 14.71 -15.85
C ARG A 208 11.71 15.24 -15.52
N THR A 209 11.64 16.36 -14.80
CA THR A 209 10.43 17.11 -14.45
C THR A 209 10.75 18.61 -14.47
N ARG A 210 9.74 19.48 -14.56
CA ARG A 210 9.90 20.92 -14.85
C ARG A 210 10.48 21.79 -13.74
N PHE A 211 10.76 21.23 -12.57
CA PHE A 211 11.32 21.93 -11.41
C PHE A 211 12.60 21.28 -10.83
N GLN A 212 13.22 20.33 -11.55
CA GLN A 212 14.29 19.50 -11.01
C GLN A 212 15.55 20.30 -10.66
N SER A 213 16.09 21.13 -11.58
CA SER A 213 17.29 21.93 -11.28
C SER A 213 17.00 23.02 -10.24
N LEU A 214 15.79 23.57 -10.25
CA LEU A 214 15.36 24.60 -9.30
C LEU A 214 15.48 24.11 -7.85
N LEU A 215 15.02 22.88 -7.56
CA LEU A 215 15.19 22.28 -6.23
C LEU A 215 16.61 21.78 -5.96
N ASN A 216 17.34 21.31 -6.98
CA ASN A 216 18.76 20.98 -6.82
C ASN A 216 19.58 22.21 -6.37
N GLU A 217 19.26 23.40 -6.88
CA GLU A 217 19.90 24.66 -6.49
C GLU A 217 19.45 25.16 -5.12
N LEU A 218 18.19 24.93 -4.75
CA LEU A 218 17.69 25.22 -3.42
C LEU A 218 18.43 24.41 -2.34
N ASP A 219 18.65 23.11 -2.56
CA ASP A 219 19.42 22.26 -1.65
C ASP A 219 20.92 22.55 -1.68
N ARG A 220 21.48 22.98 -2.82
CA ARG A 220 22.93 23.13 -3.06
C ARG A 220 23.63 23.84 -1.89
N SER A 221 24.49 23.10 -1.21
CA SER A 221 25.24 23.54 -0.02
C SER A 221 26.76 23.41 -0.22
N THR A 222 27.23 23.46 -1.47
CA THR A 222 28.63 23.29 -1.87
C THR A 222 29.07 24.37 -2.88
N GLY A 223 30.34 24.76 -2.80
CA GLY A 223 30.89 25.86 -3.61
C GLY A 223 30.28 27.22 -3.26
N ARG A 224 30.33 28.18 -4.21
CA ARG A 224 29.87 29.57 -4.01
C ARG A 224 28.39 29.71 -3.64
N TYR A 225 27.59 28.65 -3.81
CA TYR A 225 26.16 28.63 -3.54
C TYR A 225 25.79 28.33 -2.07
N ARG A 226 26.75 27.93 -1.24
CA ARG A 226 26.52 27.52 0.15
C ARG A 226 25.84 28.61 0.97
N ASP A 227 26.31 29.85 0.84
CA ASP A 227 25.96 30.98 1.70
C ASP A 227 25.07 32.02 0.97
N GLU A 228 24.67 31.73 -0.28
CA GLU A 228 23.90 32.63 -1.16
C GLU A 228 22.39 32.56 -0.89
N VAL A 229 22.01 33.02 0.31
CA VAL A 229 20.62 33.04 0.79
C VAL A 229 19.67 33.77 -0.18
N ASN A 230 20.15 34.81 -0.87
CA ASN A 230 19.35 35.57 -1.84
C ASN A 230 18.73 34.70 -2.94
N LEU A 231 19.48 33.70 -3.44
CA LEU A 231 18.98 32.76 -4.44
C LEU A 231 17.95 31.81 -3.82
N LYS A 232 18.22 31.31 -2.61
CA LYS A 232 17.31 30.40 -1.88
C LYS A 232 15.98 31.10 -1.56
N THR A 233 15.99 32.38 -1.19
CA THR A 233 14.81 33.22 -1.01
C THR A 233 14.07 33.47 -2.32
N ALA A 234 14.78 33.80 -3.42
CA ALA A 234 14.15 33.99 -4.73
C ALA A 234 13.46 32.71 -5.25
N ILE A 235 14.08 31.54 -5.04
CA ILE A 235 13.49 30.24 -5.39
C ILE A 235 12.23 29.97 -4.53
N MET A 236 12.28 30.13 -3.20
CA MET A 236 11.11 29.92 -2.35
C MET A 236 9.99 30.93 -2.59
N SER A 237 10.32 32.17 -2.95
CA SER A 237 9.35 33.19 -3.34
C SER A 237 8.65 32.82 -4.65
N PHE A 238 9.42 32.38 -5.66
CA PHE A 238 8.88 31.85 -6.92
C PHE A 238 8.00 30.60 -6.72
N ILE A 239 8.43 29.62 -5.93
CA ILE A 239 7.64 28.41 -5.62
C ILE A 239 6.30 28.80 -4.97
N ASN A 240 6.31 29.74 -4.03
CA ASN A 240 5.07 30.25 -3.42
C ASN A 240 4.18 31.00 -4.42
N ALA A 241 4.74 31.78 -5.35
CA ALA A 241 3.96 32.43 -6.41
C ALA A 241 3.33 31.41 -7.39
N VAL A 242 4.07 30.35 -7.76
CA VAL A 242 3.57 29.27 -8.64
C VAL A 242 2.46 28.46 -7.96
N LEU A 243 2.55 28.20 -6.66
CA LEU A 243 1.56 27.38 -5.94
C LEU A 243 0.26 28.12 -5.60
N ASN A 244 0.30 29.44 -5.39
CA ASN A 244 -0.80 30.17 -4.76
C ASN A 244 -1.48 31.22 -5.66
N ALA A 245 -1.00 31.42 -6.89
CA ALA A 245 -1.58 32.37 -7.84
C ALA A 245 -2.25 31.66 -9.03
N GLY A 246 -2.99 32.42 -9.83
CA GLY A 246 -3.73 31.89 -10.98
C GLY A 246 -4.75 30.83 -10.54
N ALA A 247 -4.78 29.68 -11.22
CA ALA A 247 -5.64 28.56 -10.81
C ALA A 247 -5.33 28.02 -9.40
N GLY A 248 -4.16 28.33 -8.84
CA GLY A 248 -3.81 28.00 -7.46
C GLY A 248 -4.57 28.79 -6.40
N GLU A 249 -5.21 29.92 -6.72
CA GLU A 249 -5.95 30.71 -5.72
C GLU A 249 -7.24 29.98 -5.29
N ASP A 250 -8.05 29.53 -6.25
CA ASP A 250 -9.37 28.94 -5.99
C ASP A 250 -9.44 27.40 -6.04
N ASN A 251 -8.50 26.70 -6.71
CA ASN A 251 -8.59 25.25 -6.95
C ASN A 251 -7.61 24.45 -6.07
N LEU A 252 -8.13 23.79 -5.02
CA LEU A 252 -7.37 22.93 -4.11
C LEU A 252 -6.70 21.76 -4.86
N GLU A 253 -7.43 21.04 -5.69
CA GLU A 253 -6.92 19.89 -6.44
C GLU A 253 -5.70 20.25 -7.30
N PHE A 254 -5.73 21.44 -7.92
CA PHE A 254 -4.60 22.00 -8.67
C PHE A 254 -3.43 22.43 -7.76
N ARG A 255 -3.68 23.08 -6.61
CA ARG A 255 -2.64 23.37 -5.60
C ARG A 255 -1.95 22.10 -5.11
N LEU A 256 -2.74 21.07 -4.79
CA LEU A 256 -2.24 19.78 -4.31
C LEU A 256 -1.37 19.10 -5.38
N HIS A 257 -1.82 19.04 -6.63
CA HIS A 257 -1.04 18.52 -7.76
C HIS A 257 0.33 19.20 -7.90
N LEU A 258 0.36 20.54 -7.99
CA LEU A 258 1.63 21.28 -8.07
C LEU A 258 2.50 21.06 -6.83
N ARG A 259 1.91 20.99 -5.62
CA ARG A 259 2.66 20.71 -4.40
C ARG A 259 3.24 19.29 -4.38
N TYR A 260 2.54 18.31 -4.93
CA TYR A 260 3.05 16.94 -5.04
C TYR A 260 4.28 16.85 -5.96
N GLU A 261 4.41 17.65 -7.02
CA GLU A 261 5.67 17.71 -7.80
C GLU A 261 6.85 18.10 -6.91
N PHE A 262 6.72 19.18 -6.12
CA PHE A 262 7.80 19.63 -5.22
C PHE A 262 8.08 18.63 -4.08
N LEU A 263 7.04 17.98 -3.53
CA LEU A 263 7.19 16.95 -2.49
C LEU A 263 7.89 15.68 -3.04
N MET A 264 7.53 15.23 -4.24
CA MET A 264 8.17 14.09 -4.91
C MET A 264 9.62 14.37 -5.34
N LEU A 265 9.96 15.65 -5.55
CA LEU A 265 11.34 16.11 -5.73
C LEU A 265 12.11 16.32 -4.41
N GLY A 266 11.48 16.10 -3.25
CA GLY A 266 12.14 16.10 -1.96
C GLY A 266 12.25 17.45 -1.26
N ILE A 267 11.36 18.42 -1.54
CA ILE A 267 11.45 19.77 -0.96
C ILE A 267 11.45 19.82 0.59
N GLN A 268 10.83 18.87 1.29
CA GLN A 268 10.69 18.96 2.76
C GLN A 268 12.04 18.88 3.51
N PRO A 269 12.91 17.86 3.33
CA PRO A 269 14.27 17.88 3.88
C PRO A 269 15.09 19.13 3.52
N VAL A 270 14.82 19.74 2.36
CA VAL A 270 15.45 21.00 1.95
C VAL A 270 14.93 22.17 2.78
N ILE A 271 13.62 22.30 3.00
CA ILE A 271 13.02 23.30 3.90
C ILE A 271 13.59 23.17 5.32
N ASP A 272 13.66 21.93 5.84
CA ASP A 272 14.19 21.65 7.18
C ASP A 272 15.66 22.12 7.32
N LYS A 273 16.46 21.93 6.26
CA LYS A 273 17.85 22.40 6.12
C LYS A 273 17.96 23.92 5.92
N LEU A 274 16.99 24.55 5.25
CA LEU A 274 16.98 26.00 4.99
C LEU A 274 16.76 26.81 6.26
N ARG A 275 15.94 26.34 7.22
CA ARG A 275 15.69 27.01 8.51
C ARG A 275 16.96 27.26 9.35
N GLY A 276 18.09 26.63 9.01
CA GLY A 276 19.41 26.91 9.60
C GLY A 276 20.18 28.11 9.04
N HIS A 277 19.61 28.92 8.13
CA HIS A 277 20.29 30.06 7.49
C HIS A 277 19.99 31.44 8.14
N GLU A 278 19.29 31.46 9.27
CA GLU A 278 19.00 32.66 10.10
C GLU A 278 18.49 33.90 9.31
N ASN A 279 17.59 33.70 8.34
CA ASN A 279 17.13 34.77 7.45
C ASN A 279 15.61 34.96 7.52
N ALA A 280 15.19 35.98 8.28
CA ALA A 280 13.79 36.29 8.54
C ALA A 280 12.90 36.59 7.31
N THR A 281 13.46 36.75 6.10
CA THR A 281 12.70 36.88 4.85
C THR A 281 12.57 35.54 4.13
N LEU A 282 13.62 34.69 4.14
CA LEU A 282 13.50 33.29 3.75
C LEU A 282 12.49 32.57 4.67
N ASP A 283 12.62 32.72 5.99
CA ASP A 283 11.74 32.09 6.98
C ASP A 283 10.27 32.46 6.79
N ARG A 284 9.96 33.70 6.35
CA ARG A 284 8.58 34.09 5.96
C ARG A 284 8.03 33.24 4.81
N HIS A 285 8.85 32.93 3.81
CA HIS A 285 8.44 32.09 2.68
C HIS A 285 8.39 30.59 3.04
N LEU A 286 9.19 30.12 4.01
CA LEU A 286 9.10 28.76 4.55
C LEU A 286 7.81 28.61 5.39
N ASP A 287 7.57 29.54 6.32
CA ASP A 287 6.37 29.58 7.16
C ASP A 287 5.09 29.72 6.32
N PHE A 288 5.09 30.51 5.24
CA PHE A 288 3.95 30.61 4.33
C PHE A 288 3.70 29.32 3.53
N PHE A 289 4.77 28.67 3.02
CA PHE A 289 4.65 27.38 2.34
C PHE A 289 4.05 26.30 3.26
N GLU A 290 4.55 26.22 4.50
CA GLU A 290 4.02 25.31 5.52
C GLU A 290 2.59 25.70 5.94
N MET A 291 2.27 26.99 6.05
CA MET A 291 0.93 27.47 6.37
C MET A 291 -0.10 26.97 5.36
N VAL A 292 0.07 27.29 4.07
CA VAL A 292 -0.90 26.90 3.04
C VAL A 292 -0.93 25.38 2.88
N ARG A 293 0.22 24.69 3.01
CA ARG A 293 0.22 23.22 3.04
C ARG A 293 -0.66 22.66 4.16
N ASN A 294 -0.55 23.18 5.39
CA ASN A 294 -1.39 22.72 6.50
C ASN A 294 -2.87 23.08 6.31
N GLU A 295 -3.18 24.22 5.67
CA GLU A 295 -4.55 24.60 5.32
C GLU A 295 -5.14 23.68 4.24
N ASP A 296 -4.37 23.33 3.20
CA ASP A 296 -4.75 22.39 2.14
C ASP A 296 -4.86 20.93 2.64
N ASP A 297 -3.90 20.45 3.45
CA ASP A 297 -3.97 19.14 4.13
C ASP A 297 -5.23 19.09 5.03
N SER A 298 -5.65 20.22 5.62
CA SER A 298 -6.87 20.33 6.43
C SER A 298 -8.16 20.45 5.61
N GLU A 299 -8.13 21.08 4.43
CA GLU A 299 -9.28 21.11 3.52
C GLU A 299 -9.53 19.73 2.93
N LEU A 300 -8.46 19.03 2.53
CA LEU A 300 -8.51 17.64 2.10
C LEU A 300 -9.10 16.74 3.19
N ALA A 301 -8.64 16.86 4.44
CA ALA A 301 -9.15 16.04 5.55
C ALA A 301 -10.66 16.25 5.81
N LYS A 302 -11.16 17.50 5.74
CA LYS A 302 -12.61 17.80 5.85
C LYS A 302 -13.44 17.09 4.78
N ARG A 303 -12.93 16.95 3.55
CA ARG A 303 -13.62 16.28 2.43
C ARG A 303 -13.83 14.76 2.63
N PHE A 304 -13.21 14.15 3.66
CA PHE A 304 -13.32 12.71 3.98
C PHE A 304 -13.84 12.41 5.40
N ASP A 305 -14.23 13.44 6.16
CA ASP A 305 -14.61 13.38 7.58
C ASP A 305 -13.56 12.64 8.43
N VAL A 306 -12.33 13.16 8.39
CA VAL A 306 -11.17 12.71 9.19
C VAL A 306 -10.38 13.90 9.72
N MET A 307 -9.62 13.71 10.80
CA MET A 307 -8.81 14.77 11.41
C MET A 307 -7.53 15.09 10.62
N HIS A 308 -7.00 14.12 9.87
CA HIS A 308 -5.81 14.25 9.04
C HIS A 308 -5.83 13.20 7.92
N VAL A 309 -5.05 13.44 6.86
CA VAL A 309 -4.83 12.50 5.76
C VAL A 309 -3.32 12.32 5.61
N ASP A 310 -2.79 11.15 5.95
CA ASP A 310 -1.38 10.83 5.71
C ASP A 310 -1.16 10.54 4.22
N THR A 311 -0.82 11.60 3.49
CA THR A 311 -0.52 11.57 2.06
C THR A 311 0.77 10.80 1.72
N LYS A 312 1.53 10.31 2.72
CA LYS A 312 2.72 9.48 2.52
C LYS A 312 2.43 7.98 2.67
N SER A 313 1.33 7.59 3.32
CA SER A 313 0.97 6.18 3.52
C SER A 313 0.00 5.68 2.46
N ALA A 314 0.51 4.87 1.53
CA ALA A 314 -0.31 4.20 0.53
C ALA A 314 -1.47 3.39 1.14
N SER A 315 -1.27 2.80 2.32
CA SER A 315 -2.32 2.07 3.05
C SER A 315 -3.43 2.99 3.57
N GLN A 316 -3.09 4.16 4.13
CA GLN A 316 -4.10 5.12 4.59
C GLN A 316 -4.86 5.74 3.41
N MET A 317 -4.14 6.12 2.35
CA MET A 317 -4.76 6.61 1.11
C MET A 317 -5.70 5.56 0.49
N PHE A 318 -5.30 4.29 0.49
CA PHE A 318 -6.17 3.20 0.03
C PHE A 318 -7.41 3.02 0.90
N GLU A 319 -7.28 3.00 2.23
CA GLU A 319 -8.43 2.87 3.13
C GLU A 319 -9.41 4.06 3.04
N LEU A 320 -8.92 5.28 2.79
CA LEU A 320 -9.78 6.44 2.52
C LEU A 320 -10.56 6.31 1.20
N ILE A 321 -9.89 5.85 0.13
CA ILE A 321 -10.54 5.58 -1.17
C ILE A 321 -11.57 4.45 -1.02
N LYS A 322 -11.21 3.37 -0.33
CA LYS A 322 -12.08 2.23 0.00
C LYS A 322 -13.29 2.67 0.83
N LYS A 323 -13.10 3.43 1.92
CA LYS A 323 -14.20 4.03 2.73
C LYS A 323 -15.16 4.83 1.86
N LYS A 324 -14.63 5.71 1.00
CA LYS A 324 -15.43 6.57 0.10
C LYS A 324 -16.21 5.79 -0.96
N LEU A 325 -15.64 4.71 -1.51
CA LEU A 325 -16.24 3.98 -2.63
C LEU A 325 -17.09 2.77 -2.22
N SER A 326 -16.95 2.21 -1.00
CA SER A 326 -17.59 0.95 -0.57
C SER A 326 -19.12 0.86 -0.71
N HIS A 327 -19.82 1.98 -0.88
CA HIS A 327 -21.27 2.06 -1.07
C HIS A 327 -21.65 2.77 -2.38
N THR A 328 -20.83 2.61 -3.42
CA THR A 328 -21.00 3.24 -4.74
C THR A 328 -20.76 2.24 -5.86
N ASP A 329 -21.39 2.45 -7.02
CA ASP A 329 -21.17 1.65 -8.23
C ASP A 329 -19.73 1.74 -8.78
N ALA A 330 -18.91 2.66 -8.26
CA ALA A 330 -17.49 2.75 -8.57
C ALA A 330 -16.62 1.71 -7.82
N TYR A 331 -17.14 1.00 -6.81
CA TYR A 331 -16.34 0.02 -6.05
C TYR A 331 -15.86 -1.18 -6.88
N PRO A 332 -16.68 -1.81 -7.75
CA PRO A 332 -16.20 -2.87 -8.66
C PRO A 332 -15.14 -2.35 -9.65
N HIS A 333 -15.25 -1.08 -10.06
CA HIS A 333 -14.26 -0.44 -10.93
C HIS A 333 -12.93 -0.21 -10.19
N LEU A 334 -12.94 0.20 -8.91
CA LEU A 334 -11.74 0.25 -8.06
C LEU A 334 -11.06 -1.12 -7.98
N LEU A 335 -11.82 -2.18 -7.68
CA LEU A 335 -11.28 -3.54 -7.62
C LEU A 335 -10.68 -3.99 -8.96
N SER A 336 -11.34 -3.67 -10.08
CA SER A 336 -10.81 -3.94 -11.42
C SER A 336 -9.51 -3.17 -11.70
N ILE A 337 -9.42 -1.89 -11.33
CA ILE A 337 -8.19 -1.10 -11.47
C ILE A 337 -7.04 -1.74 -10.68
N LEU A 338 -7.27 -2.14 -9.43
CA LEU A 338 -6.26 -2.83 -8.60
C LEU A 338 -5.81 -4.16 -9.23
N GLN A 339 -6.73 -4.95 -9.79
CA GLN A 339 -6.42 -6.20 -10.47
C GLN A 339 -5.53 -5.99 -11.70
N HIS A 340 -5.74 -4.92 -12.47
CA HIS A 340 -4.87 -4.57 -13.60
C HIS A 340 -3.52 -4.00 -13.12
N CYS A 341 -3.49 -3.19 -12.05
CA CYS A 341 -2.24 -2.73 -11.43
C CYS A 341 -1.36 -3.89 -10.94
N LEU A 342 -1.95 -4.98 -10.42
CA LEU A 342 -1.22 -6.20 -10.05
C LEU A 342 -0.62 -6.95 -11.26
N GLN A 343 -1.14 -6.73 -12.46
CA GLN A 343 -0.63 -7.32 -13.71
C GLN A 343 0.41 -6.43 -14.42
N MET A 344 0.52 -5.15 -14.06
CA MET A 344 1.47 -4.22 -14.67
C MET A 344 2.93 -4.63 -14.37
N PRO A 345 3.85 -4.54 -15.35
CA PRO A 345 5.23 -4.95 -15.16
C PRO A 345 5.96 -4.04 -14.16
N TYR A 346 6.60 -4.66 -13.18
CA TYR A 346 7.35 -4.00 -12.11
C TYR A 346 8.87 -4.29 -12.16
N LYS A 347 9.31 -5.18 -13.05
CA LYS A 347 10.73 -5.48 -13.28
C LYS A 347 11.38 -4.40 -14.16
N ARG A 348 12.70 -4.20 -14.04
CA ARG A 348 13.49 -3.23 -14.82
C ARG A 348 13.69 -3.68 -16.28
N GLY A 349 12.64 -3.56 -17.09
CA GLY A 349 12.73 -3.52 -18.55
C GLY A 349 12.52 -2.10 -19.05
N ALA A 350 13.05 -1.76 -20.23
CA ALA A 350 12.74 -0.48 -20.86
C ALA A 350 11.24 -0.41 -21.20
N GLY A 351 10.50 0.51 -20.57
CA GLY A 351 9.07 0.69 -20.78
C GLY A 351 8.19 0.47 -19.54
N SER A 352 8.64 -0.27 -18.51
CA SER A 352 7.78 -0.57 -17.35
C SER A 352 7.43 0.66 -16.52
N ILE A 353 8.43 1.47 -16.17
CA ILE A 353 8.22 2.74 -15.43
C ILE A 353 7.34 3.70 -16.24
N GLN A 354 7.49 3.74 -17.57
CA GLN A 354 6.72 4.60 -18.46
C GLN A 354 5.21 4.27 -18.44
N GLN A 355 4.83 3.01 -18.24
CA GLN A 355 3.42 2.60 -18.13
C GLN A 355 2.79 3.10 -16.81
N TRP A 356 3.51 3.04 -15.70
CA TRP A 356 3.07 3.63 -14.43
C TRP A 356 2.98 5.16 -14.51
N GLN A 357 3.94 5.82 -15.18
CA GLN A 357 3.89 7.26 -15.44
C GLN A 357 2.75 7.68 -16.39
N LEU A 358 2.31 6.80 -17.29
CA LEU A 358 1.14 7.05 -18.14
C LEU A 358 -0.16 6.96 -17.34
N LEU A 359 -0.30 5.95 -16.47
CA LEU A 359 -1.44 5.81 -15.56
C LEU A 359 -1.56 7.02 -14.63
N ASP A 360 -0.45 7.44 -14.01
CA ASP A 360 -0.34 8.64 -13.17
C ASP A 360 -0.82 9.91 -13.91
N ARG A 361 -0.33 10.15 -15.13
CA ARG A 361 -0.76 11.29 -15.96
C ARG A 361 -2.24 11.24 -16.36
N ILE A 362 -2.77 10.05 -16.66
CA ILE A 362 -4.20 9.87 -16.97
C ILE A 362 -5.07 10.19 -15.74
N LEU A 363 -4.65 9.78 -14.55
CA LEU A 363 -5.34 10.12 -13.31
C LEU A 363 -5.29 11.63 -13.01
N GLN A 364 -4.13 12.28 -13.24
CA GLN A 364 -4.01 13.74 -13.14
C GLN A 364 -4.99 14.46 -14.10
N GLN A 365 -5.10 14.02 -15.36
CA GLN A 365 -6.09 14.57 -16.30
C GLN A 365 -7.55 14.40 -15.83
N ILE A 366 -7.88 13.27 -15.22
CA ILE A 366 -9.23 12.99 -14.69
C ILE A 366 -9.57 13.89 -13.48
N ILE A 367 -8.56 14.37 -12.75
CA ILE A 367 -8.74 15.17 -11.52
C ILE A 367 -8.71 16.68 -11.79
N LEU A 368 -7.92 17.15 -12.77
CA LEU A 368 -7.65 18.58 -12.96
C LEU A 368 -8.59 19.29 -13.94
N GLN A 369 -9.22 18.58 -14.89
CA GLN A 369 -10.03 19.19 -15.95
C GLN A 369 -11.31 19.86 -15.41
N ASP A 370 -11.60 21.06 -15.92
CA ASP A 370 -12.78 21.85 -15.54
C ASP A 370 -14.09 21.31 -16.16
N ASP A 371 -15.22 21.97 -15.86
CA ASP A 371 -16.53 21.65 -16.44
C ASP A 371 -16.59 21.70 -17.98
N LYS A 372 -15.64 22.34 -18.66
CA LYS A 372 -15.54 22.39 -20.13
C LYS A 372 -14.62 21.28 -20.65
N GLY A 373 -13.76 20.72 -19.80
CA GLY A 373 -12.71 19.76 -20.14
C GLY A 373 -11.38 20.42 -20.48
N GLU A 374 -11.16 21.66 -20.02
CA GLU A 374 -9.89 22.38 -20.10
C GLU A 374 -9.02 22.04 -18.87
N ASP A 375 -7.73 21.82 -19.07
CA ASP A 375 -6.77 21.64 -17.97
C ASP A 375 -6.21 23.03 -17.52
N PRO A 376 -6.29 23.38 -16.22
CA PRO A 376 -5.55 24.51 -15.67
C PRO A 376 -4.02 24.31 -15.77
N ASP A 377 -3.53 23.07 -15.75
CA ASP A 377 -2.12 22.74 -16.00
C ASP A 377 -1.81 22.50 -17.49
N VAL A 378 -0.52 22.53 -17.83
CA VAL A 378 0.00 22.43 -19.19
C VAL A 378 0.37 20.98 -19.50
N SER A 379 -0.67 20.15 -19.67
CA SER A 379 -0.50 18.71 -19.87
C SER A 379 0.14 18.35 -21.23
N PRO A 380 1.10 17.41 -21.28
CA PRO A 380 1.61 16.84 -22.53
C PRO A 380 0.70 15.78 -23.19
N LEU A 381 -0.51 15.55 -22.69
CA LEU A 381 -1.49 14.58 -23.23
C LEU A 381 -2.50 15.27 -24.16
N ASP A 382 -1.99 15.84 -25.26
CA ASP A 382 -2.82 16.49 -26.29
C ASP A 382 -4.00 15.60 -26.72
N ASN A 383 -5.21 16.16 -26.70
CA ASN A 383 -6.50 15.54 -27.05
C ASN A 383 -7.15 14.58 -26.02
N PHE A 384 -6.61 14.40 -24.81
CA PHE A 384 -7.28 13.58 -23.79
C PHE A 384 -8.41 14.37 -23.06
N ASN A 385 -9.61 14.42 -23.63
CA ASN A 385 -10.76 15.11 -23.02
C ASN A 385 -11.67 14.13 -22.23
N VAL A 386 -11.71 14.27 -20.91
CA VAL A 386 -12.43 13.37 -19.98
C VAL A 386 -13.94 13.42 -20.20
N LYS A 387 -14.50 14.60 -20.46
CA LYS A 387 -15.94 14.82 -20.66
C LYS A 387 -16.49 14.08 -21.89
N ASN A 388 -15.71 14.03 -22.97
CA ASN A 388 -16.04 13.23 -24.17
C ASN A 388 -16.05 11.72 -23.87
N ILE A 389 -15.10 11.23 -23.06
CA ILE A 389 -15.01 9.81 -22.66
C ILE A 389 -16.21 9.44 -21.77
N ILE A 390 -16.55 10.27 -20.77
CA ILE A 390 -17.73 10.06 -19.91
C ILE A 390 -19.01 10.01 -20.75
N ARG A 391 -19.19 10.91 -21.73
CA ARG A 391 -20.36 10.89 -22.63
C ARG A 391 -20.44 9.60 -23.45
N MET A 392 -19.31 9.03 -23.88
CA MET A 392 -19.31 7.72 -24.55
C MET A 392 -19.73 6.58 -23.61
N LEU A 393 -19.22 6.55 -22.37
CA LEU A 393 -19.54 5.53 -21.38
C LEU A 393 -21.00 5.59 -20.89
N VAL A 394 -21.58 6.78 -20.77
CA VAL A 394 -23.01 6.95 -20.46
C VAL A 394 -23.86 6.37 -21.59
N ASN A 395 -23.56 6.73 -22.85
CA ASN A 395 -24.25 6.17 -24.02
C ASN A 395 -24.09 4.64 -24.11
N GLU A 396 -22.93 4.09 -23.75
CA GLU A 396 -22.71 2.63 -23.73
C GLU A 396 -23.57 1.94 -22.67
N ASN A 397 -23.72 2.53 -21.48
CA ASN A 397 -24.62 2.02 -20.43
C ASN A 397 -26.10 2.11 -20.85
N GLU A 398 -26.54 3.19 -21.51
CA GLU A 398 -27.89 3.24 -22.09
C GLU A 398 -28.08 2.14 -23.15
N VAL A 399 -27.14 2.01 -24.10
CA VAL A 399 -27.17 0.95 -25.12
C VAL A 399 -27.17 -0.46 -24.49
N LYS A 400 -26.50 -0.66 -23.36
CA LYS A 400 -26.55 -1.91 -22.60
C LYS A 400 -27.93 -2.15 -21.98
N GLN A 401 -28.54 -1.15 -21.35
CA GLN A 401 -29.92 -1.27 -20.83
C GLN A 401 -30.93 -1.60 -21.95
N TRP A 402 -30.81 -0.95 -23.12
CA TRP A 402 -31.63 -1.27 -24.29
C TRP A 402 -31.41 -2.71 -24.81
N ARG A 403 -30.17 -3.22 -24.78
CA ARG A 403 -29.87 -4.64 -25.11
C ARG A 403 -30.45 -5.61 -24.11
N ASP A 404 -30.25 -5.37 -22.81
CA ASP A 404 -30.75 -6.24 -21.74
C ASP A 404 -32.29 -6.28 -21.73
N GLN A 405 -32.95 -5.15 -22.03
CA GLN A 405 -34.41 -5.08 -22.20
C GLN A 405 -34.90 -5.84 -23.45
N ALA A 406 -34.18 -5.74 -24.57
CA ALA A 406 -34.49 -6.50 -25.78
C ALA A 406 -34.32 -8.02 -25.58
N GLU A 407 -33.31 -8.44 -24.81
CA GLU A 407 -33.07 -9.86 -24.51
C GLU A 407 -34.13 -10.44 -23.57
N ARG A 408 -34.65 -9.65 -22.62
CA ARG A 408 -35.85 -10.02 -21.83
C ARG A 408 -37.06 -10.26 -22.72
N PHE A 409 -37.39 -9.34 -23.63
CA PHE A 409 -38.50 -9.52 -24.57
C PHE A 409 -38.32 -10.73 -25.49
N ARG A 410 -37.09 -11.04 -25.95
CA ARG A 410 -36.80 -12.28 -26.69
C ARG A 410 -37.11 -13.53 -25.86
N LYS A 411 -36.71 -13.54 -24.59
CA LYS A 411 -36.96 -14.68 -23.70
C LYS A 411 -38.45 -14.89 -23.41
N GLU A 412 -39.18 -13.81 -23.12
CA GLU A 412 -40.64 -13.85 -22.96
C GLU A 412 -41.34 -14.35 -24.22
N HIS A 413 -40.92 -13.89 -25.41
CA HIS A 413 -41.43 -14.37 -26.68
C HIS A 413 -41.13 -15.86 -26.92
N ALA A 414 -39.95 -16.35 -26.56
CA ALA A 414 -39.59 -17.76 -26.65
C ALA A 414 -40.44 -18.64 -25.71
N GLU A 415 -40.68 -18.19 -24.47
CA GLU A 415 -41.56 -18.88 -23.52
C GLU A 415 -43.03 -18.88 -24.00
N LEU A 416 -43.48 -17.81 -24.66
CA LEU A 416 -44.81 -17.72 -25.28
C LEU A 416 -44.95 -18.69 -26.47
N MET A 417 -43.96 -18.75 -27.36
CA MET A 417 -43.92 -19.70 -28.48
C MET A 417 -43.91 -21.16 -27.99
N ALA A 418 -43.07 -21.48 -27.00
CA ALA A 418 -43.04 -22.80 -26.36
C ALA A 418 -44.35 -23.14 -25.61
N ARG A 419 -45.22 -22.16 -25.32
CA ARG A 419 -46.56 -22.37 -24.77
C ARG A 419 -47.62 -22.57 -25.86
N LEU A 420 -47.48 -21.88 -27.00
CA LEU A 420 -48.30 -22.08 -28.19
C LEU A 420 -48.11 -23.50 -28.77
N GLU A 421 -46.86 -23.90 -28.98
CA GLU A 421 -46.46 -25.20 -29.55
C GLU A 421 -46.84 -26.40 -28.65
N ARG A 422 -47.07 -26.17 -27.35
CA ARG A 422 -47.70 -27.16 -26.44
C ARG A 422 -49.22 -27.25 -26.61
N LYS A 423 -49.89 -26.14 -26.91
CA LYS A 423 -51.34 -26.10 -27.16
C LYS A 423 -51.71 -26.63 -28.54
N GLU A 424 -50.82 -26.49 -29.52
CA GLU A 424 -50.91 -27.11 -30.84
C GLU A 424 -50.91 -28.64 -30.73
N ARG A 425 -49.89 -29.22 -30.08
CA ARG A 425 -49.82 -30.68 -29.80
C ARG A 425 -51.02 -31.23 -29.00
N GLU A 426 -51.60 -30.44 -28.09
CA GLU A 426 -52.83 -30.78 -27.36
C GLU A 426 -54.08 -30.76 -28.26
N CYS A 427 -54.08 -29.93 -29.30
CA CYS A 427 -55.13 -29.90 -30.32
C CYS A 427 -55.02 -31.11 -31.27
N ASP A 428 -53.80 -31.47 -31.65
CA ASP A 428 -53.52 -32.65 -32.48
C ASP A 428 -53.94 -33.94 -31.78
N THR A 429 -53.62 -34.12 -30.48
CA THR A 429 -54.06 -35.31 -29.72
C THR A 429 -55.58 -35.43 -29.67
N LYS A 430 -56.29 -34.33 -29.40
CA LYS A 430 -57.77 -34.31 -29.39
C LYS A 430 -58.38 -34.56 -30.78
N THR A 431 -57.67 -34.21 -31.83
CA THR A 431 -58.06 -34.51 -33.22
C THR A 431 -57.85 -35.99 -33.54
N GLN A 432 -56.73 -36.57 -33.10
CA GLN A 432 -56.44 -38.00 -33.18
C GLN A 432 -57.51 -38.85 -32.44
N GLU A 433 -57.83 -38.48 -31.19
CA GLU A 433 -58.88 -39.13 -30.39
C GLU A 433 -60.25 -39.09 -31.08
N LYS A 434 -60.60 -37.95 -31.69
CA LYS A 434 -61.83 -37.77 -32.47
C LYS A 434 -61.86 -38.67 -33.72
N GLU A 435 -60.74 -38.84 -34.41
CA GLU A 435 -60.64 -39.79 -35.53
C GLU A 435 -60.77 -41.24 -35.10
N GLU A 436 -60.16 -41.64 -33.98
CA GLU A 436 -60.27 -43.01 -33.46
C GLU A 436 -61.69 -43.32 -32.98
N MET A 437 -62.37 -42.34 -32.36
CA MET A 437 -63.79 -42.43 -32.03
C MET A 437 -64.66 -42.55 -33.29
N MET A 438 -64.34 -41.83 -34.37
CA MET A 438 -65.06 -41.92 -35.65
C MET A 438 -64.80 -43.25 -36.38
N LYS A 439 -63.56 -43.76 -36.37
CA LYS A 439 -63.22 -45.11 -36.87
C LYS A 439 -63.95 -46.20 -36.07
N THR A 440 -64.05 -46.02 -34.76
CA THR A 440 -64.83 -46.90 -33.88
C THR A 440 -66.32 -46.88 -34.24
N LEU A 441 -66.92 -45.70 -34.39
CA LEU A 441 -68.32 -45.52 -34.78
C LEU A 441 -68.64 -46.13 -36.15
N ASN A 442 -67.77 -45.92 -37.15
CA ASN A 442 -67.93 -46.54 -38.47
C ASN A 442 -67.89 -48.07 -38.39
N LYS A 443 -67.03 -48.67 -37.54
CA LYS A 443 -67.01 -50.13 -37.37
C LYS A 443 -68.17 -50.67 -36.52
N MET A 444 -68.83 -49.84 -35.70
CA MET A 444 -70.17 -50.17 -35.18
C MET A 444 -71.19 -50.27 -36.33
N LYS A 445 -71.21 -49.26 -37.21
CA LYS A 445 -72.10 -49.19 -38.38
C LYS A 445 -71.88 -50.37 -39.34
N ASP A 446 -70.63 -50.72 -39.64
CA ASP A 446 -70.29 -51.84 -40.52
C ASP A 446 -70.65 -53.21 -39.93
N LYS A 447 -70.76 -53.33 -38.60
CA LYS A 447 -71.34 -54.51 -37.93
C LYS A 447 -72.86 -54.52 -38.05
N LEU A 448 -73.51 -53.43 -37.63
CA LEU A 448 -74.98 -53.27 -37.68
C LEU A 448 -75.52 -53.47 -39.11
N GLN A 449 -74.77 -53.05 -40.12
CA GLN A 449 -75.10 -53.22 -41.54
C GLN A 449 -74.91 -54.66 -42.03
N ARG A 450 -73.99 -55.45 -41.44
CA ARG A 450 -73.86 -56.90 -41.69
C ARG A 450 -74.93 -57.71 -40.97
N GLU A 451 -75.18 -57.43 -39.69
CA GLU A 451 -76.30 -58.01 -38.92
C GLU A 451 -77.63 -57.73 -39.64
N GLY A 452 -77.81 -56.53 -40.21
CA GLY A 452 -78.94 -56.18 -41.06
C GLY A 452 -78.98 -56.90 -42.43
N VAL A 453 -77.87 -57.42 -42.97
CA VAL A 453 -77.86 -58.31 -44.14
C VAL A 453 -78.21 -59.74 -43.75
N GLU A 454 -77.62 -60.26 -42.67
CA GLU A 454 -77.92 -61.59 -42.13
C GLU A 454 -79.40 -61.72 -41.72
N LEU A 455 -79.96 -60.70 -41.06
CA LEU A 455 -81.39 -60.63 -40.72
C LEU A 455 -82.29 -60.60 -41.96
N ARG A 456 -81.85 -60.04 -43.10
CA ARG A 456 -82.58 -60.09 -44.37
C ARG A 456 -82.49 -61.48 -45.01
N SER A 457 -81.31 -62.08 -45.05
CA SER A 457 -81.12 -63.45 -45.56
C SER A 457 -81.93 -64.48 -44.76
N ALA A 458 -81.98 -64.35 -43.43
CA ALA A 458 -82.86 -65.15 -42.57
C ALA A 458 -84.35 -64.92 -42.91
N ARG A 459 -84.76 -63.68 -43.22
CA ARG A 459 -86.13 -63.37 -43.66
C ARG A 459 -86.46 -63.96 -45.03
N GLU A 460 -85.49 -64.00 -45.96
CA GLU A 460 -85.64 -64.67 -47.25
C GLU A 460 -85.75 -66.19 -47.12
N GLN A 461 -84.99 -66.82 -46.21
CA GLN A 461 -85.15 -68.26 -45.91
C GLN A 461 -86.52 -68.57 -45.31
N VAL A 462 -87.04 -67.71 -44.43
CA VAL A 462 -88.42 -67.82 -43.91
C VAL A 462 -89.46 -67.61 -45.02
N LEU A 463 -89.18 -66.79 -46.03
CA LEU A 463 -90.05 -66.60 -47.21
C LEU A 463 -90.01 -67.78 -48.19
N ASP A 464 -88.86 -68.40 -48.45
CA ASP A 464 -88.77 -69.64 -49.25
C ASP A 464 -89.48 -70.81 -48.57
N LEU A 465 -89.33 -70.95 -47.25
CA LEU A 465 -90.10 -71.94 -46.49
C LEU A 465 -91.62 -71.63 -46.51
N SER A 466 -92.00 -70.35 -46.51
CA SER A 466 -93.41 -69.95 -46.64
C SER A 466 -93.97 -70.22 -48.04
N SER A 467 -93.19 -70.04 -49.12
CA SER A 467 -93.66 -70.31 -50.48
C SER A 467 -93.94 -71.79 -50.70
N ARG A 468 -93.05 -72.69 -50.23
CA ARG A 468 -93.23 -74.15 -50.26
C ARG A 468 -94.45 -74.64 -49.48
N ILE A 469 -94.87 -73.91 -48.44
CA ILE A 469 -96.09 -74.20 -47.67
C ILE A 469 -97.35 -73.69 -48.41
N SER A 470 -97.21 -72.67 -49.27
CA SER A 470 -98.34 -72.08 -50.01
C SER A 470 -98.79 -72.92 -51.22
N ASP A 471 -97.91 -73.72 -51.84
CA ASP A 471 -98.22 -74.48 -53.06
C ASP A 471 -99.25 -75.62 -52.88
N ILE A 472 -99.63 -75.95 -51.64
CA ILE A 472 -100.55 -77.06 -51.31
C ILE A 472 -101.96 -76.57 -50.90
N SER A 473 -102.15 -75.27 -50.60
CA SER A 473 -103.47 -74.70 -50.28
C SER A 473 -104.05 -73.89 -51.45
N VAL A 474 -104.84 -74.55 -52.29
CA VAL A 474 -105.42 -74.00 -53.52
C VAL A 474 -106.69 -73.15 -53.23
N ASN A 475 -106.82 -72.00 -53.93
CA ASN A 475 -108.01 -71.13 -54.02
C ASN A 475 -108.59 -70.55 -52.70
N ALA A 476 -108.21 -69.30 -52.35
CA ALA A 476 -109.18 -68.22 -52.00
C ALA A 476 -108.53 -66.82 -51.75
N LEU A 477 -109.00 -65.83 -52.52
CA LEU A 477 -109.18 -64.39 -52.23
C LEU A 477 -108.42 -63.66 -51.08
N CYS A 478 -107.49 -62.79 -51.50
CA CYS A 478 -107.40 -61.35 -51.17
C CYS A 478 -107.17 -60.80 -49.72
N VAL A 479 -105.94 -60.31 -49.49
CA VAL A 479 -105.55 -59.02 -48.83
C VAL A 479 -105.77 -58.86 -47.30
N LEU A 480 -104.70 -58.43 -46.55
CA LEU A 480 -104.68 -57.41 -45.45
C LEU A 480 -103.42 -57.50 -44.49
N PHE A 481 -102.58 -56.44 -44.41
CA PHE A 481 -101.63 -56.07 -43.30
C PHE A 481 -100.60 -57.14 -42.78
N PRO A 482 -99.83 -56.98 -41.64
CA PRO A 482 -99.25 -55.83 -40.88
C PRO A 482 -97.68 -55.90 -40.67
N ALA A 483 -97.12 -55.25 -39.62
CA ALA A 483 -95.68 -55.15 -39.20
C ALA A 483 -95.24 -56.30 -38.21
N PRO A 484 -94.22 -56.28 -37.26
CA PRO A 484 -93.16 -55.31 -36.84
C PRO A 484 -91.67 -55.85 -36.65
N PRO A 485 -90.94 -55.88 -35.47
CA PRO A 485 -89.96 -54.87 -34.95
C PRO A 485 -88.39 -55.17 -34.89
N PRO A 486 -87.59 -55.18 -33.77
CA PRO A 486 -86.54 -54.13 -33.46
C PRO A 486 -85.09 -54.50 -32.93
N GLY A 487 -84.08 -53.59 -33.07
CA GLY A 487 -82.95 -53.25 -32.11
C GLY A 487 -81.53 -53.96 -32.12
N GLY A 488 -80.39 -53.24 -31.90
CA GLY A 488 -79.00 -53.81 -31.66
C GLY A 488 -77.71 -52.86 -31.76
N PRO A 489 -76.47 -53.17 -31.21
CA PRO A 489 -75.22 -52.29 -31.27
C PRO A 489 -73.69 -52.86 -31.23
N MET A 490 -72.63 -52.16 -31.79
CA MET A 490 -71.09 -52.12 -31.53
C MET A 490 -70.01 -53.17 -32.09
N ALA A 491 -68.66 -53.01 -32.43
CA ALA A 491 -67.54 -51.97 -32.58
C ALA A 491 -66.18 -52.37 -33.41
N PRO A 492 -64.84 -52.29 -33.02
CA PRO A 492 -63.73 -51.47 -33.70
C PRO A 492 -62.38 -52.02 -34.44
N PRO A 493 -61.05 -51.72 -34.09
CA PRO A 493 -59.80 -51.21 -34.89
C PRO A 493 -59.05 -52.10 -36.01
N PRO A 494 -57.69 -52.15 -36.41
CA PRO A 494 -56.33 -51.48 -36.13
C PRO A 494 -55.33 -51.17 -37.41
N PRO A 495 -53.92 -51.32 -37.53
CA PRO A 495 -52.94 -50.32 -38.15
C PRO A 495 -51.79 -50.66 -39.28
N PRO A 496 -50.38 -50.63 -39.18
CA PRO A 496 -49.37 -49.99 -40.18
C PRO A 496 -47.95 -50.66 -40.61
N MET A 497 -47.08 -50.08 -41.52
CA MET A 497 -45.60 -50.41 -41.95
C MET A 497 -44.90 -49.33 -42.94
N MET A 498 -43.64 -49.23 -43.57
CA MET A 498 -42.25 -49.86 -43.72
C MET A 498 -41.12 -49.02 -44.54
N GLY A 499 -39.77 -49.33 -44.55
CA GLY A 499 -38.64 -49.04 -45.58
C GLY A 499 -37.46 -47.97 -45.32
N GLY A 500 -36.24 -47.79 -45.96
CA GLY A 500 -35.19 -48.58 -46.78
C GLY A 500 -33.97 -47.83 -47.56
N PHE A 501 -32.67 -48.29 -47.48
CA PHE A 501 -31.35 -48.15 -48.31
C PHE A 501 -30.43 -46.83 -48.53
N PRO A 502 -29.05 -46.87 -48.79
CA PRO A 502 -27.99 -45.86 -48.35
C PRO A 502 -26.75 -45.41 -49.33
N PRO A 503 -25.36 -45.46 -49.11
CA PRO A 503 -24.36 -44.33 -49.40
C PRO A 503 -22.88 -44.55 -50.01
N PRO A 504 -22.04 -43.50 -50.37
CA PRO A 504 -20.56 -43.56 -50.69
C PRO A 504 -19.54 -42.57 -49.94
N PRO A 505 -18.17 -42.61 -50.11
CA PRO A 505 -17.14 -42.02 -49.17
C PRO A 505 -16.03 -41.01 -49.74
N PRO A 506 -14.74 -40.87 -49.26
CA PRO A 506 -14.20 -39.65 -48.57
C PRO A 506 -12.84 -39.01 -49.07
N PRO A 507 -12.33 -37.90 -48.45
CA PRO A 507 -10.87 -37.80 -48.10
C PRO A 507 -10.48 -36.96 -46.83
N LEU A 508 -9.18 -36.96 -46.47
CA LEU A 508 -8.42 -36.19 -45.43
C LEU A 508 -6.97 -35.91 -45.96
N PRO A 509 -5.95 -35.29 -45.27
CA PRO A 509 -5.81 -34.82 -43.86
C PRO A 509 -5.03 -33.47 -43.60
N PHE A 510 -4.78 -33.16 -42.31
CA PHE A 510 -3.74 -32.29 -41.68
C PHE A 510 -3.83 -30.74 -41.67
N SER A 511 -4.08 -30.18 -40.48
CA SER A 511 -3.06 -29.50 -39.62
C SER A 511 -3.67 -28.97 -38.29
N SER A 512 -2.84 -28.75 -37.25
CA SER A 512 -3.28 -28.35 -35.89
C SER A 512 -2.14 -27.64 -35.14
N PRO A 513 -2.39 -26.56 -34.36
CA PRO A 513 -2.55 -26.69 -32.88
C PRO A 513 -3.45 -25.58 -32.25
N PRO A 514 -3.55 -25.40 -30.91
CA PRO A 514 -3.59 -26.36 -29.77
C PRO A 514 -4.92 -26.26 -28.95
N PRO A 515 -5.19 -27.18 -28.00
CA PRO A 515 -6.32 -27.09 -27.06
C PRO A 515 -6.06 -26.14 -25.84
N PRO A 516 -7.12 -25.71 -25.11
CA PRO A 516 -7.04 -24.79 -23.96
C PRO A 516 -6.51 -25.44 -22.65
N PRO A 517 -6.10 -24.62 -21.65
CA PRO A 517 -5.58 -25.10 -20.36
C PRO A 517 -6.66 -25.67 -19.40
N PRO A 518 -6.28 -26.52 -18.43
CA PRO A 518 -7.20 -27.12 -17.46
C PRO A 518 -7.62 -26.15 -16.32
N PRO A 519 -8.74 -26.42 -15.63
CA PRO A 519 -9.22 -25.62 -14.50
C PRO A 519 -8.39 -25.85 -13.21
N PRO A 520 -8.42 -24.89 -12.26
CA PRO A 520 -7.73 -25.02 -10.97
C PRO A 520 -8.41 -26.03 -10.02
N PRO A 521 -7.67 -26.67 -9.11
CA PRO A 521 -8.22 -27.61 -8.13
C PRO A 521 -9.01 -26.91 -7.00
N PRO A 522 -9.99 -27.59 -6.37
CA PRO A 522 -10.80 -27.03 -5.30
C PRO A 522 -10.04 -26.94 -3.95
N PRO A 523 -10.36 -25.96 -3.08
CA PRO A 523 -9.81 -25.88 -1.73
C PRO A 523 -10.51 -26.86 -0.78
N GLY A 524 -9.77 -27.82 -0.23
CA GLY A 524 -10.31 -28.77 0.74
C GLY A 524 -9.36 -29.93 1.06
N GLY A 525 -8.45 -29.72 2.01
CA GLY A 525 -7.73 -30.83 2.65
C GLY A 525 -8.62 -31.51 3.71
N PRO A 526 -8.57 -32.86 3.86
CA PRO A 526 -9.29 -33.54 4.92
C PRO A 526 -8.70 -33.19 6.31
N PRO A 527 -9.51 -33.22 7.39
CA PRO A 527 -9.07 -32.87 8.73
C PRO A 527 -8.08 -33.91 9.32
N PRO A 528 -7.25 -33.52 10.31
CA PRO A 528 -6.39 -34.45 11.03
C PRO A 528 -7.20 -35.49 11.80
N PRO A 529 -6.75 -36.76 11.88
CA PRO A 529 -7.45 -37.80 12.63
C PRO A 529 -7.38 -37.56 14.16
N PRO A 530 -8.35 -38.10 14.95
CA PRO A 530 -8.48 -37.76 16.36
C PRO A 530 -7.32 -38.23 17.25
N GLY A 531 -7.07 -37.50 18.33
CA GLY A 531 -6.09 -37.87 19.37
C GLY A 531 -6.47 -39.14 20.13
N ALA A 532 -5.47 -39.87 20.61
CA ALA A 532 -5.65 -41.10 21.37
C ALA A 532 -6.14 -40.85 22.82
N PRO A 533 -6.96 -41.73 23.41
CA PRO A 533 -7.26 -41.71 24.84
C PRO A 533 -6.02 -42.03 25.69
N PRO A 534 -5.96 -41.60 26.97
CA PRO A 534 -4.81 -41.82 27.84
C PRO A 534 -4.66 -43.29 28.25
N ILE A 535 -3.45 -43.83 28.14
CA ILE A 535 -3.11 -45.16 28.65
C ILE A 535 -2.69 -45.04 30.13
N PHE A 536 -3.53 -45.53 31.03
CA PHE A 536 -3.10 -45.84 32.40
C PHE A 536 -2.27 -47.13 32.40
N SER A 537 -1.03 -47.06 32.88
CA SER A 537 -0.17 -48.23 33.08
C SER A 537 -0.49 -48.93 34.40
N GLY A 538 -1.11 -50.10 34.34
CA GLY A 538 -1.37 -50.95 35.52
C GLY A 538 -1.35 -52.43 35.15
N ALA A 539 -0.27 -53.13 35.49
CA ALA A 539 -0.08 -54.56 35.19
C ALA A 539 -0.30 -55.45 36.42
N PRO A 540 -1.14 -56.50 36.32
CA PRO A 540 -1.14 -57.64 37.24
C PRO A 540 -0.32 -58.84 36.72
N PRO A 541 0.06 -59.80 37.59
CA PRO A 541 0.99 -60.90 37.27
C PRO A 541 0.33 -62.13 36.58
N PRO A 542 1.13 -63.06 36.01
CA PRO A 542 0.63 -64.19 35.22
C PRO A 542 0.18 -65.41 36.05
N PRO A 543 -0.95 -66.06 35.69
CA PRO A 543 -1.28 -67.43 36.09
C PRO A 543 -0.68 -68.49 35.14
N GLY A 544 -0.49 -69.71 35.67
CA GLY A 544 0.00 -70.88 34.93
C GLY A 544 -1.05 -71.62 34.07
N PRO A 545 -0.70 -72.77 33.47
CA PRO A 545 -1.44 -73.37 32.36
C PRO A 545 -2.64 -74.23 32.76
N ALA A 546 -3.73 -74.12 32.00
CA ALA A 546 -4.81 -75.10 31.93
C ALA A 546 -5.35 -75.17 30.48
N SER A 547 -5.68 -76.37 29.99
CA SER A 547 -6.13 -76.56 28.61
C SER A 547 -7.64 -76.38 28.45
N PHE A 548 -8.06 -75.67 27.41
CA PHE A 548 -9.38 -75.87 26.80
C PHE A 548 -9.27 -75.87 25.27
N SER A 549 -9.85 -76.87 24.63
CA SER A 549 -9.81 -77.05 23.18
C SER A 549 -11.13 -76.59 22.56
N SER A 550 -11.09 -75.56 21.72
CA SER A 550 -12.15 -75.35 20.72
C SER A 550 -11.65 -74.60 19.48
N SER A 551 -12.09 -75.12 18.34
CA SER A 551 -11.81 -74.72 16.97
C SER A 551 -11.79 -73.20 16.71
N GLY A 552 -10.61 -72.67 16.35
CA GLY A 552 -10.44 -71.33 15.79
C GLY A 552 -9.35 -71.35 14.71
N THR A 553 -9.65 -70.84 13.52
CA THR A 553 -8.80 -70.99 12.32
C THR A 553 -7.44 -70.33 12.46
N SER A 554 -6.38 -71.15 12.57
CA SER A 554 -5.01 -70.71 12.29
C SER A 554 -4.86 -70.44 10.78
N PHE A 555 -4.32 -69.27 10.42
CA PHE A 555 -3.94 -68.97 9.04
C PHE A 555 -2.79 -69.91 8.63
N ARG A 556 -3.03 -70.73 7.59
CA ARG A 556 -1.99 -71.64 7.07
C ARG A 556 -0.85 -70.83 6.47
N THR A 557 0.39 -71.29 6.69
CA THR A 557 1.58 -70.75 6.03
C THR A 557 1.41 -70.83 4.51
N LYS A 558 1.39 -69.66 3.83
CA LYS A 558 1.24 -69.57 2.39
C LYS A 558 2.54 -70.01 1.70
N SER A 559 2.46 -70.95 0.76
CA SER A 559 3.58 -71.31 -0.11
C SER A 559 3.64 -70.32 -1.27
N ILE A 560 4.42 -69.25 -1.09
CA ILE A 560 4.60 -68.17 -2.06
C ILE A 560 5.88 -68.45 -2.88
N PRO A 561 5.84 -68.36 -4.23
CA PRO A 561 7.04 -68.48 -5.07
C PRO A 561 8.11 -67.47 -4.68
N GLN A 562 9.37 -67.92 -4.55
CA GLN A 562 10.51 -67.05 -4.28
C GLN A 562 11.23 -66.68 -5.59
N PRO A 563 11.70 -65.42 -5.75
CA PRO A 563 12.36 -64.98 -6.97
C PRO A 563 13.76 -65.60 -7.11
N SER A 564 14.22 -65.75 -8.35
CA SER A 564 15.53 -66.33 -8.67
C SER A 564 16.70 -65.42 -8.28
N HIS A 565 16.47 -64.11 -8.24
CA HIS A 565 17.44 -63.06 -7.92
C HIS A 565 16.79 -61.95 -7.06
N PRO A 566 17.57 -61.21 -6.24
CA PRO A 566 17.07 -60.09 -5.43
C PRO A 566 16.36 -59.01 -6.24
N LEU A 567 15.20 -58.57 -5.74
CA LEU A 567 14.35 -57.54 -6.34
C LEU A 567 14.29 -56.30 -5.45
N LYS A 568 13.95 -55.15 -6.04
CA LYS A 568 13.67 -53.92 -5.29
C LYS A 568 12.48 -54.14 -4.36
N SER A 569 12.59 -53.65 -3.13
CA SER A 569 11.51 -53.77 -2.16
C SER A 569 10.30 -52.91 -2.53
N PHE A 570 9.12 -53.36 -2.09
CA PHE A 570 7.91 -52.55 -2.06
C PHE A 570 7.71 -52.06 -0.62
N ASN A 571 7.90 -50.76 -0.40
CA ASN A 571 7.79 -50.14 0.91
C ASN A 571 6.30 -49.99 1.32
N TRP A 572 5.74 -51.08 1.85
CA TRP A 572 4.33 -51.23 2.23
C TRP A 572 4.16 -51.56 3.72
N ALA A 573 3.12 -51.00 4.34
CA ALA A 573 2.79 -51.29 5.75
C ALA A 573 1.96 -52.57 5.88
N LYS A 574 2.59 -53.69 6.26
CA LYS A 574 1.89 -54.97 6.50
C LYS A 574 0.86 -54.81 7.65
N LEU A 575 -0.39 -55.18 7.40
CA LEU A 575 -1.40 -55.35 8.44
C LEU A 575 -1.08 -56.58 9.30
N GLY A 576 -1.11 -56.42 10.63
CA GLY A 576 -1.01 -57.53 11.58
C GLY A 576 -2.17 -58.52 11.40
N GLU A 577 -1.88 -59.82 11.51
CA GLU A 577 -2.84 -60.89 11.20
C GLU A 577 -4.08 -60.87 12.10
N ASN A 578 -3.95 -60.36 13.33
CA ASN A 578 -5.06 -60.08 14.25
C ASN A 578 -6.01 -58.93 13.80
N LYS A 579 -5.65 -58.17 12.76
CA LYS A 579 -6.45 -57.09 12.16
C LYS A 579 -7.01 -57.43 10.77
N ILE A 580 -6.81 -58.65 10.27
CA ILE A 580 -7.27 -59.07 8.93
C ILE A 580 -8.77 -59.42 8.94
N ASN A 581 -9.27 -60.03 10.01
CA ASN A 581 -10.67 -60.44 10.14
C ASN A 581 -11.61 -59.22 10.03
N SER A 582 -12.69 -59.36 9.27
CA SER A 582 -13.64 -58.28 8.93
C SER A 582 -13.05 -57.14 8.08
N THR A 583 -11.94 -57.37 7.37
CA THR A 583 -11.42 -56.47 6.32
C THR A 583 -11.42 -57.14 4.95
N ILE A 584 -11.30 -56.36 3.87
CA ILE A 584 -11.24 -56.87 2.49
C ILE A 584 -10.14 -57.94 2.28
N TRP A 585 -9.10 -57.93 3.12
CA TRP A 585 -7.96 -58.85 3.04
C TRP A 585 -8.30 -60.28 3.50
N HIS A 586 -9.47 -60.50 4.09
CA HIS A 586 -10.01 -61.84 4.37
C HIS A 586 -10.40 -62.57 3.07
N ASP A 587 -10.93 -61.86 2.08
CA ASP A 587 -11.52 -62.44 0.87
C ASP A 587 -10.56 -62.41 -0.35
N ILE A 588 -9.40 -61.75 -0.20
CA ILE A 588 -8.37 -61.61 -1.23
C ILE A 588 -7.34 -62.76 -1.12
N ASP A 589 -7.11 -63.46 -2.23
CA ASP A 589 -6.14 -64.56 -2.35
C ASP A 589 -5.12 -64.27 -3.45
N ASP A 590 -3.89 -63.99 -3.03
CA ASP A 590 -2.72 -63.69 -3.85
C ASP A 590 -2.26 -64.88 -4.71
N LEU A 591 -2.53 -66.13 -4.30
CA LEU A 591 -2.18 -67.33 -5.07
C LEU A 591 -2.99 -67.46 -6.38
N LYS A 592 -4.04 -66.66 -6.56
CA LYS A 592 -4.73 -66.49 -7.86
C LYS A 592 -3.96 -65.56 -8.79
N ALA A 593 -3.38 -64.48 -8.26
CA ALA A 593 -2.59 -63.52 -9.05
C ALA A 593 -1.26 -64.11 -9.53
N PHE A 594 -0.55 -64.85 -8.67
CA PHE A 594 0.71 -65.54 -9.01
C PHE A 594 0.59 -66.56 -10.16
N LYS A 595 -0.62 -66.97 -10.57
CA LYS A 595 -0.87 -67.86 -11.72
C LYS A 595 -1.05 -67.13 -13.06
N VAL A 596 -1.21 -65.81 -13.03
CA VAL A 596 -1.48 -64.96 -14.21
C VAL A 596 -0.31 -64.01 -14.49
N LEU A 597 0.45 -63.64 -13.47
CA LEU A 597 1.62 -62.75 -13.59
C LEU A 597 2.84 -63.49 -14.15
N ASP A 598 3.53 -62.89 -15.14
CA ASP A 598 4.85 -63.36 -15.58
C ASP A 598 5.91 -62.94 -14.55
N LEU A 599 6.24 -63.87 -13.66
CA LEU A 599 7.22 -63.66 -12.60
C LEU A 599 8.63 -63.41 -13.16
N LYS A 600 8.97 -63.89 -14.37
CA LYS A 600 10.30 -63.70 -14.98
C LYS A 600 10.45 -62.30 -15.55
N ASP A 601 9.41 -61.73 -16.14
CA ASP A 601 9.47 -60.33 -16.56
C ASP A 601 9.42 -59.38 -15.36
N ILE A 602 8.67 -59.70 -14.30
CA ILE A 602 8.71 -58.97 -13.03
C ILE A 602 10.12 -59.01 -12.40
N GLU A 603 10.75 -60.18 -12.29
CA GLU A 603 12.13 -60.31 -11.80
C GLU A 603 13.11 -59.46 -12.62
N LYS A 604 12.94 -59.43 -13.94
CA LYS A 604 13.77 -58.67 -14.89
C LYS A 604 13.52 -57.15 -14.84
N MET A 605 12.28 -56.71 -14.66
CA MET A 605 11.89 -55.31 -14.57
C MET A 605 12.29 -54.67 -13.24
N PHE A 606 12.20 -55.43 -12.14
CA PHE A 606 12.36 -54.93 -10.77
C PHE A 606 13.59 -55.49 -10.03
N SER A 607 14.55 -56.09 -10.74
CA SER A 607 15.84 -56.54 -10.17
C SER A 607 16.54 -55.44 -9.35
N ALA A 608 17.02 -55.80 -8.16
CA ALA A 608 17.80 -54.90 -7.29
C ALA A 608 19.18 -54.56 -7.90
N TYR A 609 19.74 -55.46 -8.72
CA TYR A 609 20.99 -55.21 -9.45
C TYR A 609 20.78 -54.30 -10.66
N GLN A 610 21.21 -53.05 -10.55
CA GLN A 610 21.10 -52.02 -11.58
C GLN A 610 22.43 -51.82 -12.33
N ARG A 611 22.36 -51.16 -13.49
CA ARG A 611 23.52 -50.54 -14.14
C ARG A 611 23.73 -49.16 -13.52
N GLN A 612 24.97 -48.81 -13.19
CA GLN A 612 25.32 -47.49 -12.66
C GLN A 612 24.65 -46.36 -13.45
N GLN A 613 23.89 -45.51 -12.77
CA GLN A 613 23.48 -44.23 -13.32
C GLN A 613 24.70 -43.31 -13.30
N LYS A 614 25.20 -42.91 -14.48
CA LYS A 614 26.23 -41.86 -14.54
C LYS A 614 25.60 -40.53 -14.17
N GLU A 615 25.87 -40.05 -12.96
CA GLU A 615 25.66 -38.64 -12.63
C GLU A 615 26.51 -37.77 -13.57
N THR A 616 25.92 -36.70 -14.10
CA THR A 616 26.61 -35.79 -15.02
C THR A 616 27.45 -34.79 -14.23
N GLY A 617 28.72 -35.12 -13.98
CA GLY A 617 29.66 -34.26 -13.25
C GLY A 617 31.13 -34.45 -13.64
N SER A 618 31.77 -33.36 -14.03
CA SER A 618 33.21 -33.21 -14.36
C SER A 618 33.76 -33.98 -15.58
N MET A 619 34.89 -33.50 -16.09
CA MET A 619 35.62 -34.03 -17.24
C MET A 619 37.09 -34.29 -16.84
N ASP A 620 37.37 -35.43 -16.20
CA ASP A 620 38.75 -35.89 -15.96
C ASP A 620 38.89 -37.43 -15.81
N ASP A 621 37.93 -38.12 -15.17
CA ASP A 621 37.99 -39.57 -14.85
C ASP A 621 37.82 -40.53 -16.06
N LEU A 622 38.41 -40.21 -17.22
CA LEU A 622 38.21 -40.96 -18.47
C LEU A 622 39.18 -42.14 -18.69
N TYR A 623 40.05 -42.46 -17.72
CA TYR A 623 41.11 -43.48 -17.90
C TYR A 623 41.06 -44.71 -16.97
N LEU A 624 40.19 -44.77 -15.96
CA LEU A 624 40.23 -45.85 -14.94
C LEU A 624 38.86 -46.48 -14.56
N SER A 625 38.05 -46.93 -15.53
CA SER A 625 37.15 -48.07 -15.28
C SER A 625 36.70 -48.82 -16.54
N SER A 626 37.20 -50.05 -16.70
CA SER A 626 36.72 -51.01 -17.70
C SER A 626 36.11 -52.26 -17.07
N ARG A 627 35.38 -52.12 -15.95
CA ARG A 627 34.63 -53.23 -15.30
C ARG A 627 33.16 -52.88 -15.11
N LYS A 628 32.28 -53.59 -15.82
CA LYS A 628 30.82 -53.49 -15.71
C LYS A 628 30.32 -54.18 -14.43
N VAL A 629 30.56 -53.57 -13.28
CA VAL A 629 29.98 -54.02 -12.00
C VAL A 629 28.50 -53.61 -11.95
N LYS A 630 27.62 -54.48 -11.44
CA LYS A 630 26.23 -54.13 -11.14
C LYS A 630 26.14 -53.61 -9.70
N GLU A 631 25.34 -52.58 -9.50
CA GLU A 631 25.10 -51.95 -8.20
C GLU A 631 23.81 -52.51 -7.60
N LEU A 632 23.83 -52.89 -6.32
CA LEU A 632 22.71 -53.48 -5.60
C LEU A 632 21.98 -52.40 -4.81
N SER A 633 20.71 -52.12 -5.15
CA SER A 633 19.86 -51.22 -4.38
C SER A 633 18.46 -51.83 -4.23
N VAL A 634 18.03 -51.90 -2.98
CA VAL A 634 16.87 -52.67 -2.51
C VAL A 634 15.87 -51.74 -1.79
N ILE A 635 16.36 -50.67 -1.15
CA ILE A 635 15.58 -49.59 -0.56
C ILE A 635 14.78 -48.84 -1.65
N ASP A 636 13.60 -48.31 -1.30
CA ASP A 636 12.77 -47.58 -2.26
C ASP A 636 13.46 -46.33 -2.82
N GLY A 637 13.24 -46.05 -4.11
CA GLY A 637 13.97 -45.00 -4.83
C GLY A 637 13.77 -43.58 -4.27
N ARG A 638 12.64 -43.30 -3.61
CA ARG A 638 12.37 -41.96 -3.03
C ARG A 638 13.15 -41.78 -1.73
N ARG A 639 13.13 -42.79 -0.86
CA ARG A 639 13.91 -42.78 0.40
C ARG A 639 15.40 -42.86 0.12
N ALA A 640 15.84 -43.71 -0.81
CA ALA A 640 17.23 -43.77 -1.26
C ALA A 640 17.72 -42.42 -1.81
N GLN A 641 16.95 -41.75 -2.67
CA GLN A 641 17.29 -40.42 -3.19
C GLN A 641 17.39 -39.37 -2.08
N ASN A 642 16.46 -39.36 -1.11
CA ASN A 642 16.52 -38.46 0.04
C ASN A 642 17.78 -38.71 0.91
N CYS A 643 18.15 -39.97 1.15
CA CYS A 643 19.38 -40.33 1.84
C CYS A 643 20.62 -39.84 1.08
N VAL A 644 20.67 -39.99 -0.26
CA VAL A 644 21.78 -39.46 -1.08
C VAL A 644 21.86 -37.93 -0.99
N ILE A 645 20.73 -37.23 -1.00
CA ILE A 645 20.68 -35.77 -0.83
C ILE A 645 21.23 -35.37 0.55
N LEU A 646 20.88 -36.07 1.62
CA LEU A 646 21.47 -35.84 2.96
C LEU A 646 22.98 -36.07 2.93
N LEU A 647 23.44 -37.22 2.43
CA LEU A 647 24.87 -37.58 2.38
C LEU A 647 25.69 -36.63 1.48
N SER A 648 25.10 -36.03 0.45
CA SER A 648 25.76 -34.99 -0.37
C SER A 648 25.97 -33.66 0.37
N LYS A 649 25.11 -33.35 1.35
CA LYS A 649 25.23 -32.15 2.20
C LYS A 649 26.17 -32.40 3.38
N LEU A 650 26.03 -33.55 4.01
CA LEU A 650 26.80 -33.98 5.17
C LEU A 650 28.29 -34.19 4.84
N LYS A 651 28.60 -34.69 3.63
CA LYS A 651 29.95 -34.90 3.08
C LYS A 651 30.89 -35.85 3.86
N MET A 652 30.45 -36.39 4.99
CA MET A 652 31.13 -37.43 5.76
C MET A 652 30.93 -38.83 5.14
N SER A 653 31.90 -39.71 5.33
CA SER A 653 31.79 -41.16 5.10
C SER A 653 31.04 -41.85 6.24
N ASN A 654 30.56 -43.08 5.99
CA ASN A 654 29.81 -43.84 7.00
C ASN A 654 30.62 -44.09 8.29
N GLU A 655 31.94 -44.28 8.18
CA GLU A 655 32.82 -44.48 9.35
C GLU A 655 33.07 -43.18 10.13
N GLU A 656 33.08 -42.01 9.48
CA GLU A 656 33.13 -40.72 10.16
C GLU A 656 31.83 -40.42 10.90
N ILE A 657 30.67 -40.66 10.27
CA ILE A 657 29.34 -40.50 10.92
C ILE A 657 29.22 -41.43 12.14
N LYS A 658 29.65 -42.69 11.98
CA LYS A 658 29.67 -43.72 13.04
C LYS A 658 30.60 -43.33 14.20
N ARG A 659 31.80 -42.84 13.91
CA ARG A 659 32.74 -42.32 14.90
C ARG A 659 32.14 -41.13 15.66
N ALA A 660 31.66 -40.10 14.96
CA ALA A 660 31.07 -38.92 15.57
C ALA A 660 29.87 -39.25 16.49
N ILE A 661 29.05 -40.23 16.14
CA ILE A 661 27.92 -40.68 17.00
C ILE A 661 28.41 -41.47 18.22
N LEU A 662 29.44 -42.31 18.10
CA LEU A 662 30.02 -43.06 19.22
C LEU A 662 30.85 -42.17 20.16
N GLU A 663 31.53 -41.16 19.62
CA GLU A 663 32.36 -40.21 20.37
C GLU A 663 31.56 -38.99 20.90
N MET A 664 30.23 -38.97 20.70
CA MET A 664 29.31 -37.89 21.08
C MET A 664 29.67 -36.51 20.49
N ASP A 665 30.23 -36.55 19.28
CA ASP A 665 30.63 -35.44 18.40
C ASP A 665 31.62 -34.47 19.05
N GLU A 666 32.69 -35.04 19.63
CA GLU A 666 33.81 -34.34 20.26
C GLU A 666 34.53 -33.38 19.29
N GLN A 667 34.51 -33.69 17.98
CA GLN A 667 35.11 -32.89 16.91
C GLN A 667 34.15 -31.81 16.34
N GLU A 668 32.91 -31.76 16.82
CA GLU A 668 31.82 -30.89 16.34
C GLU A 668 31.46 -31.01 14.84
N GLU A 669 31.73 -32.16 14.22
CA GLU A 669 31.44 -32.43 12.79
C GLU A 669 29.93 -32.45 12.49
N LEU A 670 29.09 -32.83 13.46
CA LEU A 670 27.64 -32.95 13.29
C LEU A 670 26.89 -31.67 13.70
N ALA A 671 26.59 -30.83 12.71
CA ALA A 671 25.75 -29.64 12.87
C ALA A 671 24.30 -29.97 13.30
N LYS A 672 23.65 -29.03 14.00
CA LYS A 672 22.34 -29.26 14.64
C LYS A 672 21.21 -29.57 13.65
N ASP A 673 21.24 -28.95 12.47
CA ASP A 673 20.29 -29.18 11.38
C ASP A 673 20.56 -30.49 10.63
N MET A 674 21.83 -30.90 10.53
CA MET A 674 22.24 -32.21 9.99
C MET A 674 21.81 -33.35 10.90
N LEU A 675 21.99 -33.22 12.23
CA LEU A 675 21.43 -34.15 13.22
C LEU A 675 19.90 -34.27 13.08
N GLU A 676 19.20 -33.14 12.87
CA GLU A 676 17.76 -33.12 12.65
C GLU A 676 17.34 -33.78 11.32
N GLN A 677 18.19 -33.80 10.29
CA GLN A 677 17.93 -34.56 9.08
C GLN A 677 18.25 -36.05 9.26
N LEU A 678 19.35 -36.42 9.92
CA LEU A 678 19.70 -37.81 10.23
C LEU A 678 18.57 -38.50 11.01
N LEU A 679 17.93 -37.80 11.95
CA LEU A 679 16.76 -38.28 12.70
C LEU A 679 15.53 -38.60 11.83
N LYS A 680 15.49 -38.17 10.55
CA LYS A 680 14.42 -38.48 9.58
C LYS A 680 14.76 -39.67 8.67
N PHE A 681 15.99 -40.17 8.71
CA PHE A 681 16.50 -41.25 7.86
C PHE A 681 17.20 -42.34 8.70
N ILE A 682 16.62 -42.62 9.87
CA ILE A 682 16.94 -43.77 10.71
C ILE A 682 16.60 -45.07 9.95
N PRO A 683 17.40 -46.15 10.06
CA PRO A 683 17.01 -47.47 9.58
C PRO A 683 15.82 -48.01 10.39
N GLU A 684 14.70 -48.25 9.71
CA GLU A 684 13.53 -48.90 10.30
C GLU A 684 13.74 -50.42 10.28
N LYS A 685 13.03 -51.15 11.15
CA LYS A 685 13.22 -52.61 11.26
C LYS A 685 13.08 -53.34 9.91
N SER A 686 12.15 -52.93 9.06
CA SER A 686 11.97 -53.47 7.70
C SER A 686 13.20 -53.29 6.81
N ASP A 687 13.97 -52.22 6.98
CA ASP A 687 15.20 -51.98 6.23
C ASP A 687 16.34 -52.84 6.77
N ILE A 688 16.41 -53.00 8.09
CA ILE A 688 17.43 -53.82 8.76
C ILE A 688 17.24 -55.28 8.33
N ASP A 689 16.01 -55.80 8.45
CA ASP A 689 15.67 -57.17 8.05
C ASP A 689 15.98 -57.41 6.55
N LEU A 690 15.66 -56.44 5.67
CA LEU A 690 15.91 -56.49 4.22
C LEU A 690 17.41 -56.41 3.84
N LEU A 691 18.18 -55.52 4.47
CA LEU A 691 19.60 -55.32 4.15
C LEU A 691 20.49 -56.41 4.76
N GLU A 692 20.02 -57.09 5.82
CA GLU A 692 20.70 -58.23 6.45
C GLU A 692 20.87 -59.43 5.50
N GLU A 693 19.91 -59.65 4.58
CA GLU A 693 20.01 -60.68 3.53
C GLU A 693 21.22 -60.45 2.61
N HIS A 694 21.61 -59.19 2.42
CA HIS A 694 22.63 -58.75 1.47
C HIS A 694 24.00 -58.43 2.09
N LYS A 695 24.20 -58.70 3.39
CA LYS A 695 25.43 -58.40 4.15
C LYS A 695 26.73 -59.03 3.63
N HIS A 696 26.66 -59.86 2.59
CA HIS A 696 27.81 -60.50 1.93
C HIS A 696 28.22 -59.80 0.62
N GLU A 697 27.45 -58.82 0.12
CA GLU A 697 27.77 -58.01 -1.06
C GLU A 697 27.92 -56.50 -0.74
N LEU A 698 28.40 -56.16 0.47
CA LEU A 698 28.49 -54.77 0.95
C LEU A 698 29.21 -53.81 -0.02
N GLU A 699 30.27 -54.26 -0.70
CA GLU A 699 31.02 -53.47 -1.69
C GLU A 699 30.20 -53.08 -2.94
N ARG A 700 29.05 -53.72 -3.16
CA ARG A 700 28.15 -53.48 -4.30
C ARG A 700 26.88 -52.74 -3.93
N MET A 701 26.62 -52.52 -2.64
CA MET A 701 25.45 -51.77 -2.18
C MET A 701 25.51 -50.31 -2.65
N ALA A 702 24.39 -49.79 -3.15
CA ALA A 702 24.24 -48.38 -3.47
C ALA A 702 24.41 -47.51 -2.21
N ARG A 703 24.78 -46.23 -2.42
CA ARG A 703 25.21 -45.32 -1.36
C ARG A 703 24.21 -45.17 -0.20
N ALA A 704 22.91 -45.18 -0.49
CA ALA A 704 21.85 -45.09 0.53
C ALA A 704 21.67 -46.40 1.31
N ASP A 705 21.58 -47.53 0.61
CA ASP A 705 21.50 -48.87 1.18
C ASP A 705 22.70 -49.16 2.10
N ARG A 706 23.91 -48.84 1.63
CA ARG A 706 25.16 -48.97 2.40
C ARG A 706 25.18 -48.10 3.67
N PHE A 707 24.65 -46.89 3.60
CA PHE A 707 24.51 -45.99 4.76
C PHE A 707 23.52 -46.55 5.79
N LEU A 708 22.30 -46.91 5.37
CA LEU A 708 21.30 -47.46 6.29
C LEU A 708 21.78 -48.77 6.93
N PHE A 709 22.50 -49.62 6.18
CA PHE A 709 23.12 -50.82 6.74
C PHE A 709 24.17 -50.47 7.82
N GLU A 710 25.15 -49.61 7.54
CA GLU A 710 26.18 -49.24 8.54
C GLU A 710 25.58 -48.57 9.78
N MET A 711 24.60 -47.67 9.62
CA MET A 711 23.92 -47.06 10.76
C MET A 711 23.15 -48.10 11.59
N SER A 712 22.60 -49.15 10.96
CA SER A 712 21.95 -50.26 11.67
C SER A 712 22.90 -51.14 12.49
N ARG A 713 24.22 -51.03 12.28
CA ARG A 713 25.25 -51.75 13.06
C ARG A 713 25.64 -51.02 14.35
N ILE A 714 25.16 -49.79 14.56
CA ILE A 714 25.39 -49.01 15.77
C ILE A 714 24.27 -49.37 16.77
N ASP A 715 24.63 -49.97 17.90
CA ASP A 715 23.68 -50.25 18.98
C ASP A 715 22.90 -48.98 19.37
N HIS A 716 21.58 -49.11 19.49
CA HIS A 716 20.67 -48.01 19.84
C HIS A 716 20.87 -46.72 19.02
N TYR A 717 21.29 -46.82 17.75
CA TYR A 717 21.53 -45.69 16.82
C TYR A 717 20.55 -44.52 16.96
N GLN A 718 19.23 -44.82 16.93
CA GLN A 718 18.17 -43.84 17.08
C GLN A 718 18.27 -43.06 18.40
N HIS A 719 18.41 -43.77 19.53
CA HIS A 719 18.46 -43.14 20.85
C HIS A 719 19.77 -42.37 21.06
N ARG A 720 20.91 -42.90 20.59
CA ARG A 720 22.20 -42.19 20.60
C ARG A 720 22.15 -40.89 19.80
N LEU A 721 21.54 -40.92 18.62
CA LEU A 721 21.35 -39.74 17.76
C LEU A 721 20.37 -38.72 18.37
N GLN A 722 19.26 -39.18 18.97
CA GLN A 722 18.33 -38.32 19.70
C GLN A 722 19.00 -37.66 20.92
N SER A 723 19.83 -38.41 21.64
CA SER A 723 20.61 -37.96 22.80
C SER A 723 21.61 -36.87 22.43
N LEU A 724 22.37 -37.06 21.35
CA LEU A 724 23.32 -36.08 20.83
C LEU A 724 22.61 -34.79 20.35
N PHE A 725 21.49 -34.94 19.62
CA PHE A 725 20.66 -33.81 19.19
C PHE A 725 20.07 -33.02 20.37
N PHE A 726 19.60 -33.72 21.41
CA PHE A 726 19.10 -33.09 22.63
C PHE A 726 20.22 -32.34 23.36
N LYS A 727 21.38 -32.97 23.58
CA LYS A 727 22.58 -32.33 24.14
C LYS A 727 22.95 -31.03 23.40
N LYS A 728 22.95 -31.03 22.07
CA LYS A 728 23.28 -29.84 21.26
C LYS A 728 22.20 -28.74 21.25
N LYS A 729 20.91 -29.05 21.46
CA LYS A 729 19.82 -28.05 21.52
C LYS A 729 19.37 -27.66 22.94
N PHE A 730 19.87 -28.31 23.99
CA PHE A 730 19.44 -28.05 25.37
C PHE A 730 19.67 -26.59 25.83
N ALA A 731 20.87 -26.06 25.61
CA ALA A 731 21.23 -24.71 26.06
C ALA A 731 20.38 -23.61 25.38
N GLU A 732 20.05 -23.79 24.10
CA GLU A 732 19.17 -22.86 23.35
C GLU A 732 17.75 -22.87 23.92
N ARG A 733 17.17 -24.06 24.14
CA ARG A 733 15.83 -24.21 24.74
C ARG A 733 15.76 -23.65 26.16
N LEU A 734 16.80 -23.83 26.95
CA LEU A 734 16.87 -23.26 28.30
C LEU A 734 16.94 -21.72 28.24
N ALA A 735 17.75 -21.17 27.33
CA ALA A 735 17.88 -19.72 27.11
C ALA A 735 16.63 -19.08 26.48
N GLU A 736 15.82 -19.84 25.74
CA GLU A 736 14.54 -19.36 25.22
C GLU A 736 13.43 -19.40 26.29
N ALA A 737 13.36 -20.48 27.09
CA ALA A 737 12.33 -20.65 28.11
C ALA A 737 12.54 -19.77 29.37
N LYS A 738 13.78 -19.63 29.86
CA LYS A 738 14.05 -18.96 31.14
C LYS A 738 13.61 -17.48 31.18
N PRO A 739 13.88 -16.63 30.17
CA PRO A 739 13.40 -15.24 30.16
C PRO A 739 11.87 -15.14 30.12
N LYS A 740 11.18 -16.05 29.43
CA LYS A 740 9.70 -16.11 29.39
C LYS A 740 9.11 -16.36 30.80
N VAL A 741 9.74 -17.26 31.57
CA VAL A 741 9.38 -17.53 32.98
C VAL A 741 9.68 -16.33 33.87
N GLU A 742 10.88 -15.75 33.75
CA GLU A 742 11.31 -14.61 34.57
C GLU A 742 10.45 -13.36 34.31
N ALA A 743 10.02 -13.10 33.07
CA ALA A 743 9.09 -12.02 32.75
C ALA A 743 7.76 -12.16 33.49
N ILE A 744 7.11 -13.33 33.44
CA ILE A 744 5.86 -13.60 34.19
C ILE A 744 6.08 -13.44 35.69
N LEU A 745 7.19 -13.97 36.22
CA LEU A 745 7.52 -13.91 37.64
C LEU A 745 7.73 -12.47 38.14
N CYS A 746 8.49 -11.66 37.39
CA CYS A 746 8.75 -10.27 37.72
C CYS A 746 7.51 -9.40 37.53
N ALA A 747 6.80 -9.49 36.40
CA ALA A 747 5.56 -8.73 36.17
C ALA A 747 4.49 -9.04 37.23
N SER A 748 4.35 -10.32 37.64
CA SER A 748 3.45 -10.70 38.74
C SER A 748 3.84 -10.08 40.08
N ARG A 749 5.14 -9.95 40.37
CA ARG A 749 5.66 -9.29 41.58
C ARG A 749 5.49 -7.76 41.50
N GLU A 750 5.68 -7.17 40.34
CA GLU A 750 5.58 -5.74 40.05
C GLU A 750 4.14 -5.22 40.23
N VAL A 751 3.15 -5.82 39.54
CA VAL A 751 1.76 -5.34 39.61
C VAL A 751 1.17 -5.41 41.02
N ILE A 752 1.54 -6.40 41.84
CA ILE A 752 1.09 -6.51 43.25
C ILE A 752 1.81 -5.49 44.16
N ARG A 753 3.03 -5.05 43.82
CA ARG A 753 3.86 -4.19 44.67
C ARG A 753 3.80 -2.71 44.30
N SER A 754 3.36 -2.35 43.10
CA SER A 754 3.32 -0.97 42.63
C SER A 754 2.34 -0.11 43.43
N LYS A 755 2.89 0.75 44.29
CA LYS A 755 2.10 1.77 45.01
C LYS A 755 1.53 2.81 44.05
N ARG A 756 2.25 3.11 42.95
CA ARG A 756 1.79 4.01 41.89
C ARG A 756 0.53 3.46 41.22
N LEU A 757 0.51 2.16 40.88
CA LEU A 757 -0.66 1.49 40.31
C LEU A 757 -1.85 1.49 41.28
N THR A 758 -1.63 1.18 42.56
CA THR A 758 -2.67 1.26 43.60
C THR A 758 -3.27 2.66 43.69
N GLN A 759 -2.44 3.71 43.67
CA GLN A 759 -2.90 5.09 43.75
C GLN A 759 -3.63 5.55 42.47
N ILE A 760 -3.23 5.07 41.28
CA ILE A 760 -3.99 5.27 40.03
C ILE A 760 -5.39 4.67 40.19
N LEU A 761 -5.49 3.42 40.63
CA LEU A 761 -6.77 2.70 40.77
C LEU A 761 -7.70 3.37 41.78
N GLU A 762 -7.17 3.89 42.89
CA GLU A 762 -7.94 4.68 43.87
C GLU A 762 -8.53 5.96 43.25
N VAL A 763 -7.73 6.74 42.53
CA VAL A 763 -8.20 7.99 41.90
C VAL A 763 -9.18 7.70 40.76
N VAL A 764 -8.93 6.66 39.95
CA VAL A 764 -9.87 6.19 38.91
C VAL A 764 -11.19 5.73 39.54
N LEU A 765 -11.18 5.05 40.69
CA LEU A 765 -12.38 4.64 41.40
C LEU A 765 -13.20 5.84 41.90
N ALA A 766 -12.52 6.85 42.47
CA ALA A 766 -13.15 8.09 42.91
C ALA A 766 -13.80 8.84 41.73
N PHE A 767 -13.11 8.95 40.60
CA PHE A 767 -13.64 9.54 39.37
C PHE A 767 -14.82 8.75 38.80
N GLY A 768 -14.69 7.43 38.70
CA GLY A 768 -15.75 6.55 38.20
C GLY A 768 -17.04 6.67 39.02
N ASN A 769 -16.92 6.72 40.36
CA ASN A 769 -18.04 6.92 41.27
C ASN A 769 -18.67 8.31 41.19
N PHE A 770 -17.86 9.37 41.02
CA PHE A 770 -18.37 10.73 40.88
C PHE A 770 -19.13 10.94 39.55
N LEU A 771 -18.58 10.42 38.46
CA LEU A 771 -19.16 10.55 37.12
C LEU A 771 -20.42 9.70 36.94
N ASN A 772 -20.42 8.43 37.39
CA ASN A 772 -21.52 7.49 37.18
C ASN A 772 -22.61 7.57 38.27
N LYS A 773 -22.94 8.78 38.73
CA LYS A 773 -23.88 9.02 39.85
C LYS A 773 -25.20 8.23 39.72
N GLY A 774 -25.57 7.51 40.78
CA GLY A 774 -26.78 6.69 40.86
C GLY A 774 -26.44 5.19 40.91
N GLN A 775 -27.30 4.34 40.34
CA GLN A 775 -27.14 2.88 40.33
C GLN A 775 -25.93 2.37 39.53
N ARG A 776 -25.19 3.24 38.84
CA ARG A 776 -23.95 2.92 38.09
C ARG A 776 -22.68 3.36 38.83
N GLY A 777 -22.81 3.95 40.02
CA GLY A 777 -21.72 4.34 40.91
C GLY A 777 -21.80 3.56 42.23
N ASN A 778 -21.20 4.11 43.30
CA ASN A 778 -21.02 3.42 44.58
C ASN A 778 -20.27 2.08 44.46
N ALA A 779 -19.41 1.94 43.45
CA ALA A 779 -18.53 0.80 43.27
C ALA A 779 -17.39 0.82 44.30
N TYR A 780 -17.04 -0.35 44.82
CA TYR A 780 -15.89 -0.56 45.71
C TYR A 780 -14.62 -1.00 44.95
N GLY A 781 -14.73 -1.23 43.64
CA GLY A 781 -13.67 -1.66 42.74
C GLY A 781 -14.22 -1.89 41.33
N PHE A 782 -13.33 -2.14 40.36
CA PHE A 782 -13.68 -2.41 38.96
C PHE A 782 -12.69 -3.41 38.34
N LYS A 783 -13.11 -4.14 37.29
CA LYS A 783 -12.22 -5.03 36.52
C LYS A 783 -11.11 -4.23 35.85
N VAL A 784 -9.86 -4.68 35.93
CA VAL A 784 -8.68 -3.94 35.45
C VAL A 784 -8.72 -3.60 33.96
N SER A 785 -9.41 -4.42 33.14
CA SER A 785 -9.71 -4.13 31.72
C SER A 785 -10.52 -2.84 31.49
N SER A 786 -11.04 -2.20 32.54
CA SER A 786 -11.68 -0.88 32.50
C SER A 786 -10.66 0.27 32.37
N LEU A 787 -9.38 0.07 32.73
CA LEU A 787 -8.32 1.06 32.59
C LEU A 787 -8.21 1.57 31.15
N ASN A 788 -8.27 0.66 30.18
CA ASN A 788 -8.16 0.97 28.75
C ASN A 788 -9.39 1.70 28.20
N LYS A 789 -10.49 1.78 28.96
CA LYS A 789 -11.73 2.50 28.60
C LYS A 789 -11.79 3.92 29.17
N ILE A 790 -10.78 4.32 29.95
CA ILE A 790 -10.67 5.71 30.46
C ILE A 790 -10.50 6.69 29.28
N ALA A 791 -9.81 6.29 28.22
CA ALA A 791 -9.63 7.10 27.01
C ALA A 791 -10.93 7.33 26.21
N ASP A 792 -11.92 6.45 26.32
CA ASP A 792 -13.21 6.56 25.62
C ASP A 792 -14.03 7.77 26.11
N THR A 793 -13.86 8.16 27.37
CA THR A 793 -14.57 9.27 27.99
C THR A 793 -13.92 10.60 27.60
N LYS A 794 -14.58 11.39 26.76
CA LYS A 794 -14.06 12.66 26.21
C LYS A 794 -14.61 13.88 26.96
N SER A 795 -13.80 14.93 27.07
CA SER A 795 -14.21 16.20 27.66
C SER A 795 -15.26 16.90 26.80
N SER A 796 -16.21 17.58 27.45
CA SER A 796 -17.21 18.43 26.80
C SER A 796 -16.66 19.80 26.39
N ILE A 797 -15.48 20.17 26.88
CA ILE A 797 -14.83 21.48 26.59
C ILE A 797 -13.91 21.36 25.36
N ASP A 798 -13.13 20.29 25.27
CA ASP A 798 -12.28 19.96 24.12
C ASP A 798 -12.39 18.46 23.85
N ARG A 799 -12.85 18.08 22.65
CA ARG A 799 -13.05 16.68 22.26
C ARG A 799 -11.75 15.90 22.06
N ASN A 800 -10.61 16.59 21.99
CA ASN A 800 -9.28 15.97 21.96
C ASN A 800 -8.82 15.53 23.36
N ILE A 801 -9.27 16.22 24.42
CA ILE A 801 -8.90 15.89 25.80
C ILE A 801 -9.80 14.75 26.31
N THR A 802 -9.21 13.60 26.60
CA THR A 802 -9.90 12.46 27.25
C THR A 802 -9.80 12.53 28.77
N MET A 803 -10.59 11.72 29.48
CA MET A 803 -10.48 11.55 30.93
C MET A 803 -9.09 11.05 31.34
N LEU A 804 -8.39 10.30 30.49
CA LEU A 804 -7.01 9.86 30.76
C LEU A 804 -6.05 11.07 30.80
N HIS A 805 -6.15 11.97 29.81
CA HIS A 805 -5.41 13.24 29.81
C HIS A 805 -5.73 14.05 31.08
N TYR A 806 -7.02 14.20 31.42
CA TYR A 806 -7.41 14.97 32.61
C TYR A 806 -6.92 14.35 33.94
N LEU A 807 -6.87 13.02 34.04
CA LEU A 807 -6.26 12.32 35.17
C LEU A 807 -4.75 12.56 35.23
N ILE A 808 -4.04 12.52 34.09
CA ILE A 808 -2.59 12.82 34.04
C ILE A 808 -2.31 14.25 34.51
N MET A 809 -3.09 15.25 34.08
CA MET A 809 -2.98 16.64 34.57
C MET A 809 -3.19 16.75 36.10
N ILE A 810 -4.04 15.89 36.68
CA ILE A 810 -4.25 15.82 38.13
C ILE A 810 -3.11 15.10 38.83
N PHE A 811 -2.53 14.06 38.22
CA PHE A 811 -1.34 13.39 38.73
C PHE A 811 -0.12 14.34 38.70
N GLU A 812 0.12 15.07 37.61
CA GLU A 812 1.16 16.10 37.52
C GLU A 812 1.07 17.14 38.65
N LYS A 813 -0.14 17.57 39.00
CA LYS A 813 -0.36 18.63 39.99
C LYS A 813 -0.36 18.13 41.43
N ASN A 814 -0.95 16.96 41.70
CA ASN A 814 -1.29 16.50 43.05
C ASN A 814 -0.53 15.22 43.47
N TYR A 815 -0.08 14.41 42.51
CA TYR A 815 0.54 13.10 42.75
C TYR A 815 1.71 12.83 41.76
N PRO A 816 2.71 13.73 41.65
CA PRO A 816 3.70 13.70 40.55
C PRO A 816 4.54 12.42 40.49
N ASP A 817 4.62 11.69 41.61
CA ASP A 817 5.26 10.37 41.69
C ASP A 817 4.58 9.32 40.78
N ILE A 818 3.25 9.42 40.55
CA ILE A 818 2.49 8.50 39.68
C ILE A 818 2.98 8.52 38.23
N LEU A 819 3.50 9.65 37.76
CA LEU A 819 3.97 9.82 36.37
C LEU A 819 5.09 8.86 35.97
N ASN A 820 5.77 8.26 36.95
CA ASN A 820 6.85 7.30 36.77
C ASN A 820 6.37 5.83 36.87
N ILE A 821 5.06 5.57 36.72
CA ILE A 821 4.44 4.22 36.76
C ILE A 821 5.18 3.16 35.90
N GLN A 822 5.76 3.56 34.78
CA GLN A 822 6.57 2.68 33.91
C GLN A 822 7.81 2.09 34.62
N GLN A 823 8.35 2.77 35.65
CA GLN A 823 9.49 2.28 36.45
C GLN A 823 9.08 1.22 37.48
N ASP A 824 7.81 1.20 37.89
CA ASP A 824 7.27 0.17 38.80
C ASP A 824 6.91 -1.13 38.06
N LEU A 825 6.69 -1.08 36.73
CA LEU A 825 6.07 -2.12 35.90
C LEU A 825 6.92 -2.50 34.66
N LEU A 826 8.24 -2.55 34.82
CA LEU A 826 9.20 -2.74 33.71
C LEU A 826 9.07 -4.08 32.96
N SER A 827 8.68 -5.16 33.64
CA SER A 827 8.58 -6.51 33.05
C SER A 827 7.23 -6.79 32.40
N VAL A 828 6.22 -5.93 32.65
CA VAL A 828 4.85 -6.11 32.17
C VAL A 828 4.75 -6.20 30.63
N PRO A 829 5.41 -5.34 29.83
CA PRO A 829 5.33 -5.42 28.36
C PRO A 829 5.96 -6.69 27.77
N ASP A 830 6.88 -7.35 28.47
CA ASP A 830 7.44 -8.63 28.03
C ASP A 830 6.61 -9.82 28.51
N ALA A 831 6.07 -9.78 29.74
CA ALA A 831 5.12 -10.78 30.22
C ALA A 831 3.82 -10.81 29.39
N ALA A 832 3.39 -9.65 28.87
CA ALA A 832 2.25 -9.51 27.94
C ALA A 832 2.44 -10.25 26.60
N LYS A 833 3.65 -10.74 26.28
CA LYS A 833 3.96 -11.50 25.07
C LYS A 833 4.06 -13.01 25.31
N VAL A 834 3.96 -13.48 26.57
CA VAL A 834 4.25 -14.87 26.93
C VAL A 834 2.97 -15.72 26.97
N ASN A 835 2.84 -16.62 25.98
CA ASN A 835 1.84 -17.68 26.04
C ASN A 835 2.28 -18.78 27.03
N LEU A 836 1.59 -18.89 28.16
CA LEU A 836 1.95 -19.85 29.21
C LEU A 836 1.78 -21.31 28.78
N ALA A 837 0.76 -21.64 27.98
CA ALA A 837 0.53 -23.02 27.54
C ALA A 837 1.60 -23.52 26.55
N GLU A 838 2.15 -22.62 25.72
CA GLU A 838 3.30 -22.93 24.87
C GLU A 838 4.59 -23.06 25.68
N LEU A 839 4.81 -22.17 26.65
CA LEU A 839 5.95 -22.24 27.58
C LEU A 839 5.95 -23.52 28.42
N GLU A 840 4.80 -23.93 28.96
CA GLU A 840 4.66 -25.21 29.66
C GLU A 840 5.00 -26.39 28.75
N LYS A 841 4.51 -26.39 27.52
CA LYS A 841 4.81 -27.43 26.52
C LYS A 841 6.30 -27.47 26.15
N GLU A 842 6.97 -26.32 26.07
CA GLU A 842 8.42 -26.21 25.87
C GLU A 842 9.17 -26.84 27.05
N VAL A 843 8.87 -26.44 28.28
CA VAL A 843 9.50 -26.97 29.51
C VAL A 843 9.23 -28.47 29.69
N TYR A 844 8.01 -28.96 29.42
CA TYR A 844 7.70 -30.39 29.39
C TYR A 844 8.46 -31.14 28.29
N SER A 845 8.73 -30.52 27.14
CA SER A 845 9.57 -31.13 26.09
C SER A 845 11.05 -31.21 26.48
N ILE A 846 11.55 -30.28 27.31
CA ILE A 846 12.90 -30.38 27.90
C ILE A 846 12.92 -31.51 28.93
N LYS A 847 11.93 -31.57 29.84
CA LYS A 847 11.79 -32.63 30.85
C LYS A 847 11.69 -34.03 30.25
N GLY A 848 10.92 -34.18 29.17
CA GLY A 848 10.80 -35.44 28.42
C GLY A 848 12.11 -35.86 27.76
N GLY A 849 12.86 -34.91 27.20
CA GLY A 849 14.17 -35.19 26.60
C GLY A 849 15.23 -35.59 27.62
N LEU A 850 15.26 -34.96 28.80
CA LEU A 850 16.13 -35.39 29.90
C LEU A 850 15.80 -36.81 30.36
N LYS A 851 14.52 -37.14 30.56
CA LYS A 851 14.12 -38.51 30.95
C LYS A 851 14.45 -39.57 29.90
N ALA A 852 14.33 -39.24 28.62
CA ALA A 852 14.76 -40.14 27.54
C ALA A 852 16.28 -40.37 27.57
N LEU A 853 17.06 -39.32 27.86
CA LEU A 853 18.51 -39.39 27.98
C LEU A 853 18.96 -40.18 29.22
N GLU A 854 18.26 -40.03 30.35
CA GLU A 854 18.46 -40.83 31.58
C GLU A 854 18.19 -42.31 31.34
N ALA A 855 17.12 -42.65 30.62
CA ALA A 855 16.78 -44.03 30.27
C ALA A 855 17.81 -44.68 29.34
N GLU A 856 18.28 -43.94 28.32
CA GLU A 856 19.34 -44.42 27.43
C GLU A 856 20.69 -44.54 28.16
N LEU A 857 21.01 -43.62 29.08
CA LEU A 857 22.20 -43.75 29.93
C LEU A 857 22.15 -45.02 30.78
N GLN A 858 21.01 -45.37 31.37
CA GLN A 858 20.85 -46.61 32.13
C GLN A 858 21.01 -47.86 31.24
N TYR A 859 20.44 -47.86 30.03
CA TYR A 859 20.64 -48.94 29.06
C TYR A 859 22.13 -49.10 28.69
N GLN A 860 22.81 -48.01 28.32
CA GLN A 860 24.23 -48.02 27.94
C GLN A 860 25.20 -48.28 29.11
N GLN A 861 24.77 -48.05 30.36
CA GLN A 861 25.53 -48.47 31.56
C GLN A 861 25.48 -49.98 31.80
N SER A 862 24.41 -50.67 31.36
CA SER A 862 24.20 -52.11 31.59
C SER A 862 24.82 -53.02 30.52
N HIS A 863 25.31 -52.48 29.42
CA HIS A 863 25.84 -53.24 28.27
C HIS A 863 27.37 -53.14 28.12
N THR A 864 27.93 -54.01 27.28
CA THR A 864 29.38 -54.10 27.06
C THR A 864 29.85 -52.98 26.14
N ARG A 865 30.77 -52.12 26.61
CA ARG A 865 31.25 -50.98 25.81
C ARG A 865 32.28 -51.40 24.75
N ASP A 866 32.06 -50.93 23.53
CA ASP A 866 33.07 -50.97 22.48
C ASP A 866 34.24 -50.01 22.77
N ARG A 867 35.41 -50.31 22.21
CA ARG A 867 36.69 -49.62 22.51
C ARG A 867 36.80 -48.15 22.04
N GLY A 868 35.73 -47.55 21.54
CA GLY A 868 35.64 -46.13 21.19
C GLY A 868 34.37 -45.43 21.68
N ASP A 869 33.51 -46.10 22.47
CA ASP A 869 32.23 -45.53 22.90
C ASP A 869 32.40 -44.53 24.06
N LYS A 870 32.16 -43.24 23.79
CA LYS A 870 32.18 -42.14 24.76
C LYS A 870 30.79 -41.74 25.26
N PHE A 871 29.72 -42.45 24.89
CA PHE A 871 28.36 -42.09 25.27
C PHE A 871 28.19 -41.94 26.79
N VAL A 872 28.49 -42.99 27.55
CA VAL A 872 28.26 -43.00 29.01
C VAL A 872 28.96 -41.86 29.76
N PRO A 873 30.28 -41.58 29.60
CA PRO A 873 30.90 -40.44 30.29
C PRO A 873 30.31 -39.08 29.85
N VAL A 874 30.23 -38.82 28.54
CA VAL A 874 29.77 -37.51 28.02
C VAL A 874 28.31 -37.23 28.39
N VAL A 875 27.46 -38.27 28.43
CA VAL A 875 26.04 -38.14 28.80
C VAL A 875 25.85 -38.07 30.32
N SER A 876 26.66 -38.77 31.12
CA SER A 876 26.60 -38.68 32.58
C SER A 876 26.99 -37.28 33.08
N ASP A 877 28.06 -36.71 32.54
CA ASP A 877 28.50 -35.35 32.88
C ASP A 877 27.46 -34.31 32.43
N PHE A 878 26.92 -34.48 31.22
CA PHE A 878 25.87 -33.61 30.70
C PHE A 878 24.57 -33.68 31.53
N ILE A 879 24.06 -34.86 31.88
CA ILE A 879 22.86 -35.01 32.73
C ILE A 879 23.07 -34.30 34.08
N THR A 880 24.26 -34.43 34.67
CA THR A 880 24.56 -33.83 35.97
C THR A 880 24.38 -32.30 35.94
N VAL A 881 24.87 -31.64 34.90
CA VAL A 881 24.70 -30.18 34.72
C VAL A 881 23.28 -29.83 34.26
N ALA A 882 22.76 -30.55 33.26
CA ALA A 882 21.49 -30.23 32.61
C ALA A 882 20.29 -30.45 33.54
N SER A 883 20.28 -31.48 34.38
CA SER A 883 19.21 -31.71 35.36
C SER A 883 19.22 -30.68 36.48
N PHE A 884 20.39 -30.17 36.88
CA PHE A 884 20.48 -29.04 37.83
C PHE A 884 19.90 -27.75 37.23
N SER A 885 20.35 -27.36 36.03
CA SER A 885 19.84 -26.17 35.32
C SER A 885 18.36 -26.30 34.93
N PHE A 886 17.86 -27.52 34.70
CA PHE A 886 16.44 -27.75 34.45
C PHE A 886 15.60 -27.67 35.73
N SER A 887 16.10 -28.16 36.88
CA SER A 887 15.41 -28.00 38.17
C SER A 887 15.19 -26.52 38.49
N GLU A 888 16.22 -25.68 38.30
CA GLU A 888 16.10 -24.23 38.49
C GLU A 888 14.97 -23.64 37.63
N LEU A 889 14.84 -24.05 36.37
CA LEU A 889 13.78 -23.59 35.47
C LEU A 889 12.39 -24.11 35.87
N GLU A 890 12.28 -25.36 36.35
CA GLU A 890 11.00 -25.92 36.81
C GLU A 890 10.54 -25.28 38.13
N ASP A 891 11.45 -25.03 39.06
CA ASP A 891 11.19 -24.29 40.30
C ASP A 891 10.77 -22.84 40.01
N LEU A 892 11.45 -22.16 39.07
CA LEU A 892 11.09 -20.81 38.63
C LEU A 892 9.73 -20.77 37.92
N LEU A 893 9.40 -21.75 37.06
CA LEU A 893 8.09 -21.84 36.41
C LEU A 893 6.99 -22.08 37.45
N SER A 894 7.26 -22.93 38.44
CA SER A 894 6.35 -23.15 39.56
C SER A 894 6.11 -21.85 40.33
N GLU A 895 7.16 -21.11 40.73
CA GLU A 895 6.97 -19.82 41.41
C GLU A 895 6.26 -18.78 40.53
N ALA A 896 6.57 -18.72 39.22
CA ALA A 896 5.95 -17.79 38.27
C ALA A 896 4.43 -17.99 38.19
N LYS A 897 3.98 -19.23 38.00
CA LYS A 897 2.55 -19.59 38.02
C LYS A 897 1.93 -19.26 39.38
N ASP A 898 2.63 -19.56 40.46
CA ASP A 898 2.17 -19.35 41.83
C ASP A 898 2.07 -17.86 42.20
N LYS A 899 2.85 -16.96 41.57
CA LYS A 899 2.65 -15.50 41.66
C LYS A 899 1.57 -14.99 40.72
N PHE A 900 1.45 -15.56 39.51
CA PHE A 900 0.44 -15.16 38.53
C PHE A 900 -0.99 -15.45 39.02
N ALA A 901 -1.25 -16.63 39.60
CA ALA A 901 -2.51 -16.93 40.27
C ALA A 901 -2.83 -15.92 41.39
N LYS A 902 -1.80 -15.49 42.14
CA LYS A 902 -1.93 -14.49 43.20
C LYS A 902 -2.17 -13.07 42.65
N SER A 903 -1.65 -12.70 41.48
CA SER A 903 -1.94 -11.41 40.85
C SER A 903 -3.35 -11.36 40.24
N LEU A 904 -3.80 -12.39 39.52
CA LEU A 904 -5.19 -12.52 39.05
C LEU A 904 -6.19 -12.30 40.21
N LYS A 905 -5.98 -13.03 41.31
CA LYS A 905 -6.81 -12.93 42.52
C LYS A 905 -6.72 -11.58 43.22
N HIS A 906 -5.56 -10.91 43.19
CA HIS A 906 -5.38 -9.57 43.78
C HIS A 906 -6.20 -8.50 43.05
N PHE A 907 -6.35 -8.64 41.73
CA PHE A 907 -7.12 -7.71 40.89
C PHE A 907 -8.57 -8.15 40.59
N GLY A 908 -9.03 -9.27 41.17
CA GLY A 908 -10.41 -9.73 41.07
C GLY A 908 -10.77 -10.43 39.74
N GLU A 909 -9.77 -10.98 39.04
CA GLU A 909 -9.97 -11.81 37.84
C GLU A 909 -9.97 -13.31 38.18
N GLU A 910 -10.57 -14.13 37.31
CA GLU A 910 -10.83 -15.55 37.56
C GLU A 910 -9.60 -16.42 37.23
N GLU A 911 -9.12 -17.18 38.22
CA GLU A 911 -7.98 -18.10 38.08
C GLU A 911 -8.27 -19.21 37.04
N GLY A 912 -7.28 -19.51 36.20
CA GLY A 912 -7.40 -20.52 35.14
C GLY A 912 -8.22 -20.10 33.91
N ARG A 913 -8.92 -18.96 33.95
CA ARG A 913 -9.66 -18.40 32.81
C ARG A 913 -8.81 -17.48 31.94
N MET A 914 -8.00 -16.63 32.57
CA MET A 914 -7.20 -15.58 31.93
C MET A 914 -5.72 -16.01 31.87
N GLN A 915 -5.07 -15.76 30.73
CA GLN A 915 -3.65 -16.10 30.49
C GLN A 915 -2.74 -14.87 30.73
N PRO A 916 -1.41 -15.05 30.90
CA PRO A 916 -0.51 -13.92 31.19
C PRO A 916 -0.45 -12.86 30.10
N ASP A 917 -0.52 -13.26 28.83
CA ASP A 917 -0.62 -12.36 27.67
C ASP A 917 -1.88 -11.49 27.73
N GLU A 918 -3.05 -12.07 28.01
CA GLU A 918 -4.29 -11.31 28.21
C GLU A 918 -4.21 -10.39 29.45
N PHE A 919 -3.74 -10.90 30.59
CA PHE A 919 -3.73 -10.17 31.86
C PHE A 919 -2.71 -9.02 31.87
N PHE A 920 -1.46 -9.28 31.50
CA PHE A 920 -0.43 -8.25 31.45
C PHE A 920 -0.63 -7.32 30.24
N GLY A 921 -1.22 -7.81 29.14
CA GLY A 921 -1.62 -7.00 27.99
C GLY A 921 -2.62 -5.89 28.35
N ILE A 922 -3.48 -6.09 29.35
CA ILE A 922 -4.34 -5.01 29.89
C ILE A 922 -3.49 -3.86 30.44
N PHE A 923 -2.47 -4.16 31.24
CA PHE A 923 -1.61 -3.16 31.86
C PHE A 923 -0.61 -2.54 30.88
N ASP A 924 -0.07 -3.32 29.94
CA ASP A 924 0.79 -2.83 28.85
C ASP A 924 0.04 -1.83 27.95
N THR A 925 -1.18 -2.17 27.51
CA THR A 925 -2.06 -1.26 26.75
C THR A 925 -2.33 0.04 27.53
N PHE A 926 -2.52 -0.06 28.85
CA PHE A 926 -2.73 1.12 29.71
C PHE A 926 -1.45 1.97 29.83
N LEU A 927 -0.28 1.35 30.00
CA LEU A 927 1.01 2.03 30.07
C LEU A 927 1.35 2.77 28.77
N GLN A 928 1.05 2.17 27.62
CA GLN A 928 1.16 2.80 26.30
C GLN A 928 0.21 3.99 26.19
N SER A 929 -1.09 3.78 26.45
CA SER A 929 -2.11 4.85 26.43
C SER A 929 -1.79 6.01 27.36
N PHE A 930 -1.22 5.73 28.54
CA PHE A 930 -0.79 6.73 29.52
C PHE A 930 0.43 7.51 29.03
N SER A 931 1.38 6.84 28.38
CA SER A 931 2.56 7.47 27.78
C SER A 931 2.19 8.39 26.62
N GLU A 932 1.28 7.95 25.76
CA GLU A 932 0.77 8.73 24.62
C GLU A 932 0.00 9.96 25.10
N ALA A 933 -1.00 9.78 25.98
CA ALA A 933 -1.78 10.89 26.52
C ALA A 933 -0.94 11.91 27.31
N ARG A 934 0.14 11.46 27.98
CA ARG A 934 1.12 12.36 28.59
C ARG A 934 1.93 13.12 27.54
N GLN A 935 2.43 12.44 26.51
CA GLN A 935 3.21 13.11 25.47
C GLN A 935 2.36 14.13 24.69
N ASP A 936 1.07 13.85 24.51
CA ASP A 936 0.12 14.78 23.90
C ASP A 936 -0.21 15.98 24.80
N LEU A 937 -0.29 15.82 26.12
CA LEU A 937 -0.35 16.97 27.05
C LEU A 937 0.89 17.86 26.94
N GLU A 938 2.09 17.26 26.95
CA GLU A 938 3.35 18.01 26.76
C GLU A 938 3.36 18.73 25.40
N ASN A 939 2.85 18.10 24.33
CA ASN A 939 2.73 18.72 23.01
C ASN A 939 1.72 19.87 22.97
N MET A 940 0.57 19.73 23.62
CA MET A 940 -0.45 20.77 23.72
C MET A 940 0.04 21.97 24.57
N GLN A 941 0.74 21.71 25.68
CA GLN A 941 1.36 22.75 26.50
C GLN A 941 2.49 23.47 25.75
N ARG A 942 3.37 22.74 25.05
CA ARG A 942 4.42 23.31 24.17
C ARG A 942 3.83 24.25 23.11
N ARG A 943 2.77 23.80 22.43
CA ARG A 943 2.02 24.62 21.44
C ARG A 943 1.42 25.87 22.07
N LYS A 944 0.82 25.76 23.25
CA LYS A 944 0.24 26.90 23.99
C LYS A 944 1.30 27.91 24.41
N GLU A 945 2.46 27.46 24.91
CA GLU A 945 3.57 28.35 25.28
C GLU A 945 4.20 29.02 24.05
N GLU A 946 4.29 28.33 22.91
CA GLU A 946 4.64 28.96 21.64
C GLU A 946 3.62 30.00 21.21
N GLU A 947 2.31 29.73 21.34
CA GLU A 947 1.26 30.71 21.04
C GLU A 947 1.34 31.93 21.93
N GLU A 948 1.52 31.76 23.25
CA GLU A 948 1.73 32.87 24.17
C GLU A 948 3.01 33.65 23.84
N ARG A 949 4.11 32.98 23.47
CA ARG A 949 5.37 33.65 23.09
C ARG A 949 5.23 34.43 21.79
N ARG A 950 4.60 33.83 20.76
CA ARG A 950 4.26 34.49 19.49
C ARG A 950 3.32 35.67 19.72
N ALA A 951 2.32 35.54 20.60
CA ALA A 951 1.39 36.61 20.96
C ALA A 951 2.05 37.76 21.74
N ARG A 952 2.96 37.46 22.67
CA ARG A 952 3.76 38.46 23.41
C ARG A 952 4.69 39.23 22.45
N MET A 953 5.34 38.55 21.51
CA MET A 953 6.15 39.21 20.47
C MET A 953 5.30 40.00 19.47
N GLU A 954 4.14 39.49 19.03
CA GLU A 954 3.21 40.24 18.18
C GLU A 954 2.68 41.50 18.89
N ALA A 955 2.37 41.42 20.19
CA ALA A 955 1.96 42.55 21.00
C ALA A 955 3.08 43.61 21.12
N MET A 956 4.31 43.19 21.43
CA MET A 956 5.47 44.08 21.51
C MET A 956 5.78 44.75 20.16
N LEU A 957 5.77 43.99 19.05
CA LEU A 957 5.97 44.51 17.71
C LEU A 957 4.82 45.42 17.26
N LYS A 958 3.57 45.15 17.68
CA LYS A 958 2.44 46.04 17.45
C LYS A 958 2.60 47.35 18.23
N GLU A 959 3.04 47.29 19.48
CA GLU A 959 3.29 48.49 20.29
C GLU A 959 4.43 49.32 19.70
N GLN A 960 5.52 48.68 19.26
CA GLN A 960 6.60 49.32 18.53
C GLN A 960 6.08 50.00 17.25
N ARG A 961 5.33 49.28 16.40
CA ARG A 961 4.71 49.83 15.18
C ARG A 961 3.71 50.96 15.48
N GLU A 962 3.03 50.96 16.64
CA GLU A 962 2.21 52.10 17.08
C GLU A 962 3.05 53.30 17.56
N ARG A 963 4.16 53.08 18.28
CA ARG A 963 5.12 54.14 18.64
C ARG A 963 5.74 54.77 17.39
N GLU A 964 6.16 53.95 16.43
CA GLU A 964 6.67 54.37 15.12
C GLU A 964 5.61 55.10 14.28
N ARG A 965 4.35 54.64 14.26
CA ARG A 965 3.24 55.37 13.59
C ARG A 965 2.88 56.67 14.28
N ARG A 966 3.04 56.80 15.61
CA ARG A 966 2.89 58.08 16.33
C ARG A 966 4.04 59.04 16.01
N ALA A 967 5.28 58.54 15.94
CA ALA A 967 6.42 59.33 15.48
C ALA A 967 6.25 59.81 14.02
N LYS A 968 5.91 58.91 13.10
CA LYS A 968 5.66 59.25 11.68
C LYS A 968 4.45 60.17 11.48
N LYS A 969 3.37 60.06 12.29
CA LYS A 969 2.25 61.01 12.25
C LYS A 969 2.63 62.44 12.66
N ASN A 970 3.70 62.63 13.43
CA ASN A 970 4.22 63.95 13.76
C ASN A 970 5.26 64.45 12.73
N ALA A 971 5.60 63.65 11.71
CA ALA A 971 6.70 63.88 10.79
C ALA A 971 6.27 63.81 9.31
N GLY A 972 5.38 64.73 8.92
CA GLY A 972 5.09 65.05 7.53
C GLY A 972 3.96 64.26 6.87
N GLY A 973 3.19 64.96 6.03
CA GLY A 973 2.31 64.39 5.02
C GLY A 973 2.47 65.21 3.74
N SER A 974 2.76 64.53 2.63
CA SER A 974 2.92 65.11 1.28
C SER A 974 2.47 64.08 0.24
N ALA A 975 2.34 64.53 -1.02
CA ALA A 975 1.80 63.76 -2.13
C ALA A 975 2.43 62.38 -2.37
N ALA A 976 1.65 61.48 -2.97
CA ALA A 976 2.14 60.31 -3.67
C ALA A 976 2.05 60.58 -5.18
N GLU A 977 3.15 60.35 -5.89
CA GLU A 977 3.22 60.35 -7.36
C GLU A 977 3.48 58.92 -7.85
N GLU A 978 3.20 58.64 -9.12
CA GLU A 978 3.18 57.28 -9.67
C GLU A 978 4.60 56.70 -9.84
N VAL A 979 4.88 55.59 -9.16
CA VAL A 979 6.16 54.86 -9.27
C VAL A 979 5.91 53.35 -9.42
N GLY A 980 6.11 52.82 -10.63
CA GLY A 980 6.59 51.45 -10.87
C GLY A 980 5.77 50.25 -10.34
N GLU A 981 4.54 50.06 -10.81
CA GLU A 981 3.64 48.94 -10.43
C GLU A 981 4.28 47.54 -10.38
N PHE A 982 5.23 47.22 -11.27
CA PHE A 982 5.77 45.86 -11.40
C PHE A 982 7.00 45.62 -10.52
N ASP A 983 7.87 46.62 -10.34
CA ASP A 983 8.97 46.48 -9.38
C ASP A 983 8.46 46.56 -7.93
N ASP A 984 7.33 47.25 -7.70
CA ASP A 984 6.55 47.14 -6.45
C ASP A 984 6.02 45.71 -6.23
N LEU A 985 5.43 45.06 -7.26
CA LEU A 985 5.03 43.65 -7.18
C LEU A 985 6.22 42.73 -6.90
N VAL A 986 7.37 42.94 -7.55
CA VAL A 986 8.60 42.18 -7.29
C VAL A 986 9.13 42.44 -5.87
N SER A 987 9.10 43.68 -5.39
CA SER A 987 9.54 44.08 -4.05
C SER A 987 8.67 43.41 -2.97
N ALA A 988 7.35 43.53 -3.10
CA ALA A 988 6.39 42.91 -2.18
C ALA A 988 6.41 41.37 -2.23
N LEU A 989 6.74 40.78 -3.39
CA LEU A 989 6.92 39.34 -3.54
C LEU A 989 8.26 38.87 -2.91
N ARG A 990 9.33 39.66 -3.03
CA ARG A 990 10.64 39.41 -2.40
C ARG A 990 10.62 39.60 -0.88
N SER A 991 9.79 40.52 -0.36
CA SER A 991 9.60 40.72 1.08
C SER A 991 8.63 39.72 1.72
N GLY A 992 7.79 39.08 0.90
CA GLY A 992 6.67 38.25 1.34
C GLY A 992 5.40 39.03 1.69
N GLU A 993 5.38 40.35 1.52
CA GLU A 993 4.26 41.23 1.85
C GLU A 993 3.00 40.98 0.98
N VAL A 994 3.16 40.44 -0.24
CA VAL A 994 2.04 39.93 -1.05
C VAL A 994 1.18 38.93 -0.27
N PHE A 995 1.83 38.07 0.54
CA PHE A 995 1.19 37.00 1.30
C PHE A 995 0.77 37.44 2.72
N ASP A 996 1.08 38.67 3.14
CA ASP A 996 0.88 39.11 4.53
C ASP A 996 -0.60 39.34 4.88
N LYS A 997 -1.48 39.46 3.88
CA LYS A 997 -2.95 39.40 4.06
C LYS A 997 -3.39 38.04 4.61
N ASP A 998 -2.82 36.96 4.11
CA ASP A 998 -3.23 35.58 4.44
C ASP A 998 -2.50 35.06 5.68
N LEU A 999 -1.23 35.41 5.86
CA LEU A 999 -0.54 35.32 7.16
C LEU A 999 -1.30 36.11 8.26
N SER A 1000 -1.95 37.23 7.90
CA SER A 1000 -2.86 37.97 8.79
C SER A 1000 -4.23 37.30 8.96
N LYS A 1001 -4.79 36.63 7.93
CA LYS A 1001 -6.00 35.79 8.07
C LYS A 1001 -5.71 34.64 9.03
N LEU A 1002 -4.57 33.95 8.93
CA LEU A 1002 -4.16 32.90 9.86
C LEU A 1002 -4.10 33.43 11.31
N LYS A 1003 -3.37 34.53 11.55
CA LYS A 1003 -3.28 35.18 12.87
C LYS A 1003 -4.66 35.61 13.42
N ARG A 1004 -5.60 36.01 12.56
CA ARG A 1004 -6.98 36.35 12.94
C ARG A 1004 -7.89 35.14 13.12
N ASN A 1005 -7.71 34.06 12.36
CA ASN A 1005 -8.48 32.82 12.48
C ASN A 1005 -8.08 32.04 13.73
N ARG A 1006 -6.78 32.04 14.08
CA ARG A 1006 -6.27 31.57 15.38
C ARG A 1006 -6.90 32.36 16.55
N LYS A 1007 -7.09 33.68 16.39
CA LYS A 1007 -7.84 34.53 17.34
C LYS A 1007 -9.38 34.32 17.31
N ARG A 1008 -9.99 34.04 16.16
CA ARG A 1008 -11.46 33.83 16.04
C ARG A 1008 -11.91 32.47 16.54
N SER A 1009 -11.13 31.41 16.31
CA SER A 1009 -11.42 30.07 16.86
C SER A 1009 -11.40 30.09 18.39
N VAL A 1010 -10.50 30.88 18.99
CA VAL A 1010 -10.48 31.12 20.45
C VAL A 1010 -11.73 31.85 20.93
N ASN A 1011 -12.23 32.86 20.20
CA ASN A 1011 -13.44 33.60 20.61
C ASN A 1011 -14.77 32.87 20.31
N GLN A 1012 -14.87 32.09 19.23
CA GLN A 1012 -16.11 31.35 18.91
C GLN A 1012 -16.41 30.21 19.91
N LEU A 1013 -15.41 29.75 20.66
CA LEU A 1013 -15.60 28.86 21.82
C LEU A 1013 -16.17 29.58 23.07
N VAL A 1014 -16.29 30.92 23.05
CA VAL A 1014 -16.73 31.73 24.21
C VAL A 1014 -18.16 32.25 24.05
N GLU A 1015 -18.57 32.70 22.86
CA GLU A 1015 -19.88 33.36 22.67
C GLU A 1015 -21.03 32.43 22.26
N GLY A 1016 -20.80 31.12 22.14
CA GLY A 1016 -21.84 30.13 21.81
C GLY A 1016 -22.85 29.85 22.94
N SER A 1017 -22.70 30.45 24.12
CA SER A 1017 -23.51 30.15 25.31
C SER A 1017 -24.27 31.37 25.83
N GLY A 1018 -25.60 31.34 25.67
CA GLY A 1018 -26.52 32.09 26.52
C GLY A 1018 -27.30 33.23 25.89
N ARG A 1019 -28.41 32.92 25.21
CA ARG A 1019 -29.65 33.75 25.19
C ARG A 1019 -30.84 33.03 24.54
N GLU A 1020 -31.47 32.13 25.29
CA GLU A 1020 -32.86 31.73 25.05
C GLU A 1020 -33.76 32.14 26.20
N ARG A 1021 -35.05 32.37 25.91
CA ARG A 1021 -36.08 32.73 26.89
C ARG A 1021 -36.78 31.47 27.37
N PRO A 1022 -37.22 31.40 28.65
CA PRO A 1022 -37.95 30.24 29.14
C PRO A 1022 -39.34 30.13 28.47
N ILE A 1023 -39.62 28.97 27.88
CA ILE A 1023 -40.97 28.55 27.48
C ILE A 1023 -41.34 27.29 28.29
N THR A 1024 -42.62 27.18 28.66
CA THR A 1024 -43.13 26.24 29.65
C THR A 1024 -43.40 24.84 29.13
N LYS A 1025 -43.41 23.88 30.07
CA LYS A 1025 -43.84 22.48 29.94
C LYS A 1025 -45.06 22.27 29.03
N VAL A 1026 -45.02 21.22 28.23
CA VAL A 1026 -46.19 20.36 27.91
C VAL A 1026 -45.72 18.90 27.99
N ASN A 1027 -46.61 17.99 28.37
CA ASN A 1027 -46.32 16.56 28.51
C ASN A 1027 -46.34 15.85 27.15
N TYR A 1028 -45.53 14.79 26.98
CA TYR A 1028 -46.02 13.41 27.15
C TYR A 1028 -44.86 12.45 27.44
#